data_AF-A0AAW5ZTC2-F1
#
_entry.id   AF-A0AAW5ZTC2-F1
#
_cell.length_a   1.000
_cell.length_b   1.000
_cell.length_c   1.000
_cell.angle_alpha   90.00
_cell.angle_beta   90.00
_cell.angle_gamma   90.00
#
_symmetry.space_group_name_H-M   'P 1'
#
loop_
_entity.id
_entity.type
_entity.pdbx_description
1 polymer ?
#
loop_
_entity_poly.entity_id
_entity_poly.type
_entity_poly.pdbx_seq_one_letter_code
_entity_poly.pdbx_strand_id
1 'polypeptide(L)'
;MIDFNEIPLVTGQLDAQRDEIRAALLARLEFVLSVLFPAGKKRRGKFVIGDILGSPGDSLEVVLDGEKAGLWTDRATGDGGDVFDLIAAQAGLRVATGFSQVLERAVQLLGYSSVQPVRRKRREPPTDELGPATAKWDYLDAAGQLVGVVYRYDPPGRGKEFRPWDAKRRRMAPPDPRPLYNQPGLASATQVVFVEGEKCAQALVDATGIVATTAMHGANAPVEKTDWSPLAGKAVLIWPDRDKPGWEYADRASQAILQAGAVSVAILLPPDDKPEGWDAADAIEEDFDIGGYLAAGARVPVVLEVDDTVSADVLEGVDWETEDGLATAFTRRYGDDWRYCSLWGKWLVWTGVRWNHDQLLYVTHLSRGICRAASFKAETPRQKTKLASSSTIASVEKIARSDPKHAATADEWDADVWALNTPGGVVDLRTGNLRAHRREDRMTKVTTATPRGRNGEGCPSWLEFIGDITGGNTDLAAYLQRMVGYCLTGVTGEHALFFLYGTGANGKSVFLNVLATILGDYAANAPMDTFMDARGDRHPTDLAGLRGARLVSSIETEQGRRWNESKVKSITGGDKVSARFMRQDFFDYWPQFKLLVAGNHKPSIRNVDEAMRRRLHLIPFTVTVPPERRDGRLTEKLLKERDGILAWAIEGCLAWQRQRLDPPACVLSATEEYFEAEDALGQWIEERCLVGRAHREGVSGLFADWREWAERAGEYVGSVKRFSELMATRKFEKCRLASGARGLTGVALRAKPFGQPYPYRDD
;
A
#
# COMPACT_ATOMS: atom_id res chain seq x y z
N MET A 1 -17.12 29.92 1.76
CA MET A 1 -16.68 31.16 2.44
C MET A 1 -15.17 31.21 2.23
N ILE A 2 -14.67 32.19 1.45
CA ILE A 2 -13.25 32.53 1.14
C ILE A 2 -12.46 31.38 0.46
N ASP A 3 -12.34 31.29 -0.88
CA ASP A 3 -11.53 32.04 -1.86
C ASP A 3 -10.02 32.06 -1.58
N PHE A 4 -9.26 31.26 -2.35
CA PHE A 4 -7.80 31.20 -2.40
C PHE A 4 -7.33 31.00 -3.85
N ASN A 5 -7.73 31.90 -4.74
CA ASN A 5 -6.96 32.18 -5.96
C ASN A 5 -6.48 33.63 -5.92
N GLU A 6 -5.55 33.93 -5.00
CA GLU A 6 -4.62 35.03 -5.18
C GLU A 6 -3.48 34.57 -6.10
N ILE A 7 -3.53 35.02 -7.36
CA ILE A 7 -2.35 35.15 -8.23
C ILE A 7 -2.04 36.66 -8.28
N PRO A 8 -0.78 37.10 -8.16
CA PRO A 8 -0.46 38.52 -7.96
C PRO A 8 -0.95 39.40 -9.11
N LEU A 9 -1.64 40.49 -8.75
CA LEU A 9 -2.03 41.56 -9.66
C LEU A 9 -0.78 42.17 -10.33
N VAL A 10 -0.74 42.01 -11.64
CA VAL A 10 0.18 42.65 -12.57
C VAL A 10 -0.07 44.17 -12.52
N THR A 11 0.71 44.89 -11.72
CA THR A 11 0.63 46.36 -11.59
C THR A 11 0.98 47.11 -12.90
N GLY A 12 1.54 46.43 -13.91
CA GLY A 12 1.93 47.03 -15.20
C GLY A 12 0.83 47.19 -16.25
N GLN A 13 -0.36 46.57 -16.11
CA GLN A 13 -1.43 46.68 -17.13
C GLN A 13 -2.37 47.87 -16.91
N LEU A 14 -2.51 48.39 -15.69
CA LEU A 14 -3.43 49.48 -15.36
C LEU A 14 -2.90 50.86 -15.80
N ASP A 15 -1.60 51.10 -15.71
CA ASP A 15 -0.99 52.36 -16.14
C ASP A 15 -1.03 52.51 -17.67
N ALA A 16 -0.80 51.43 -18.41
CA ALA A 16 -0.93 51.42 -19.87
C ALA A 16 -2.37 51.71 -20.33
N GLN A 17 -3.37 51.13 -19.66
CA GLN A 17 -4.78 51.42 -19.94
C GLN A 17 -5.17 52.87 -19.60
N ARG A 18 -4.61 53.43 -18.52
CA ARG A 18 -4.86 54.82 -18.11
C ARG A 18 -4.41 55.82 -19.17
N ASP A 19 -3.20 55.66 -19.69
CA ASP A 19 -2.64 56.61 -20.66
C ASP A 19 -3.36 56.54 -22.02
N GLU A 20 -3.79 55.35 -22.43
CA GLU A 20 -4.58 55.16 -23.64
C GLU A 20 -5.96 55.83 -23.54
N ILE A 21 -6.65 55.65 -22.40
CA ILE A 21 -7.95 56.30 -22.14
C ILE A 21 -7.79 57.82 -22.04
N ARG A 22 -6.72 58.31 -21.41
CA ARG A 22 -6.42 59.75 -21.34
C ARG A 22 -6.24 60.34 -22.73
N ALA A 23 -5.45 59.70 -23.58
CA ALA A 23 -5.24 60.14 -24.96
C ALA A 23 -6.56 60.18 -25.74
N ALA A 24 -7.42 59.17 -25.57
CA ALA A 24 -8.74 59.13 -26.20
C ALA A 24 -9.68 60.25 -25.70
N LEU A 25 -9.68 60.55 -24.39
CA LEU A 25 -10.45 61.65 -23.79
C LEU A 25 -10.03 63.00 -24.35
N LEU A 26 -8.72 63.25 -24.44
CA LEU A 26 -8.20 64.50 -24.99
C LEU A 26 -8.51 64.64 -26.48
N ALA A 27 -8.43 63.55 -27.26
CA ALA A 27 -8.76 63.56 -28.68
C ALA A 27 -10.25 63.89 -28.96
N ARG A 28 -11.14 63.65 -27.99
CA ARG A 28 -12.59 63.91 -28.10
C ARG A 28 -13.08 64.88 -27.01
N LEU A 29 -12.20 65.72 -26.49
CA LEU A 29 -12.45 66.50 -25.29
C LEU A 29 -13.69 67.39 -25.37
N GLU A 30 -13.90 68.06 -26.52
CA GLU A 30 -15.07 68.91 -26.72
C GLU A 30 -16.39 68.12 -26.68
N PHE A 31 -16.41 66.92 -27.25
CA PHE A 31 -17.57 66.03 -27.18
C PHE A 31 -17.80 65.57 -25.73
N VAL A 32 -16.74 65.10 -25.05
CA VAL A 32 -16.81 64.65 -23.66
C VAL A 32 -17.35 65.75 -22.74
N LEU A 33 -16.86 66.98 -22.88
CA LEU A 33 -17.30 68.13 -22.08
C LEU A 33 -18.74 68.54 -22.41
N SER A 34 -19.18 68.45 -23.67
CA SER A 34 -20.58 68.72 -24.03
C SER A 34 -21.57 67.69 -23.44
N VAL A 35 -21.11 66.44 -23.24
CA VAL A 35 -21.91 65.40 -22.60
C VAL A 35 -21.92 65.55 -21.08
N LEU A 36 -20.76 65.88 -20.49
CA LEU A 36 -20.66 66.13 -19.04
C LEU A 36 -21.41 67.39 -18.62
N PHE A 37 -21.32 68.45 -19.43
CA PHE A 37 -21.84 69.79 -19.13
C PHE A 37 -22.62 70.35 -20.32
N PRO A 38 -23.87 69.91 -20.54
CA PRO A 38 -24.67 70.31 -21.71
C PRO A 38 -24.94 71.81 -21.82
N ALA A 39 -24.89 72.55 -20.69
CA ALA A 39 -25.09 73.99 -20.65
C ALA A 39 -23.82 74.81 -20.98
N GLY A 40 -22.68 74.14 -21.16
CA GLY A 40 -21.39 74.79 -21.35
C GLY A 40 -21.22 75.34 -22.78
N LYS A 41 -20.35 76.33 -22.92
CA LYS A 41 -20.14 77.04 -24.19
C LYS A 41 -18.67 77.11 -24.55
N LYS A 42 -18.36 77.00 -25.84
CA LYS A 42 -17.01 77.22 -26.35
C LYS A 42 -16.76 78.72 -26.55
N ARG A 43 -15.70 79.24 -25.94
CA ARG A 43 -15.28 80.64 -26.08
C ARG A 43 -13.77 80.71 -26.18
N ARG A 44 -13.25 81.20 -27.32
CA ARG A 44 -11.82 81.46 -27.56
C ARG A 44 -10.88 80.29 -27.19
N GLY A 45 -11.21 79.07 -27.64
CA GLY A 45 -10.37 77.87 -27.40
C GLY A 45 -10.50 77.25 -26.01
N LYS A 46 -11.45 77.72 -25.20
CA LYS A 46 -11.82 77.10 -23.91
C LYS A 46 -13.29 76.71 -23.89
N PHE A 47 -13.62 75.72 -23.08
CA PHE A 47 -14.99 75.37 -22.72
C PHE A 47 -15.32 75.98 -21.35
N VAL A 48 -16.38 76.77 -21.28
CA VAL A 48 -16.77 77.46 -20.04
C VAL A 48 -18.13 77.00 -19.53
N ILE A 49 -18.24 76.83 -18.21
CA ILE A 49 -19.43 76.42 -17.47
C ILE A 49 -19.42 77.11 -16.10
N GLY A 50 -20.58 77.17 -15.43
CA GLY A 50 -20.71 77.87 -14.15
C GLY A 50 -20.04 77.18 -12.97
N ASP A 51 -20.08 75.84 -12.92
CA ASP A 51 -19.52 75.01 -11.85
C ASP A 51 -19.37 73.54 -12.29
N ILE A 52 -18.79 72.70 -11.42
CA ILE A 52 -18.64 71.24 -11.62
C ILE A 52 -19.96 70.46 -11.64
N LEU A 53 -21.09 71.07 -11.27
CA LEU A 53 -22.41 70.45 -11.33
C LEU A 53 -23.11 70.71 -12.67
N GLY A 54 -22.54 71.57 -13.52
CA GLY A 54 -23.05 71.89 -14.85
C GLY A 54 -24.02 73.06 -14.91
N SER A 55 -24.01 73.94 -13.90
CA SER A 55 -24.83 75.16 -13.92
C SER A 55 -24.38 76.11 -15.05
N PRO A 56 -25.29 76.86 -15.69
CA PRO A 56 -24.90 77.84 -16.71
C PRO A 56 -24.07 78.99 -16.10
N GLY A 57 -22.91 79.30 -16.69
CA GLY A 57 -22.02 80.36 -16.23
C GLY A 57 -20.65 80.29 -16.91
N ASP A 58 -19.73 81.17 -16.50
CA ASP A 58 -18.39 81.32 -17.09
C ASP A 58 -17.25 81.12 -16.06
N SER A 59 -17.53 80.58 -14.85
CA SER A 59 -16.57 80.52 -13.74
C SER A 59 -15.55 79.37 -13.86
N LEU A 60 -15.99 78.21 -14.35
CA LEU A 60 -15.17 77.03 -14.61
C LEU A 60 -14.76 77.01 -16.08
N GLU A 61 -13.45 77.01 -16.33
CA GLU A 61 -12.90 76.97 -17.68
C GLU A 61 -12.07 75.69 -17.88
N VAL A 62 -12.27 74.99 -19.00
CA VAL A 62 -11.45 73.86 -19.46
C VAL A 62 -10.73 74.25 -20.75
N VAL A 63 -9.42 74.03 -20.81
CA VAL A 63 -8.61 74.29 -22.00
C VAL A 63 -8.85 73.19 -23.03
N LEU A 64 -9.24 73.55 -24.26
CA LEU A 64 -9.58 72.57 -25.30
C LEU A 64 -8.40 72.15 -26.17
N ASP A 65 -7.42 73.03 -26.39
CA ASP A 65 -6.35 72.84 -27.37
C ASP A 65 -4.95 73.14 -26.79
N GLY A 66 -3.91 72.47 -27.32
CA GLY A 66 -2.49 72.65 -26.95
C GLY A 66 -2.00 71.68 -25.86
N GLU A 67 -0.76 71.88 -25.37
CA GLU A 67 -0.14 71.00 -24.35
C GLU A 67 -0.91 70.97 -23.01
N LYS A 68 -1.77 71.96 -22.77
CA LYS A 68 -2.62 72.06 -21.58
C LYS A 68 -4.05 71.60 -21.81
N ALA A 69 -4.36 70.96 -22.94
CA ALA A 69 -5.69 70.45 -23.23
C ALA A 69 -6.17 69.49 -22.12
N GLY A 70 -7.41 69.66 -21.68
CA GLY A 70 -8.03 68.85 -20.62
C GLY A 70 -7.76 69.32 -19.19
N LEU A 71 -6.91 70.33 -18.98
CA LEU A 71 -6.78 71.00 -17.68
C LEU A 71 -7.95 71.96 -17.47
N TRP A 72 -8.52 71.91 -16.27
CA TRP A 72 -9.63 72.78 -15.88
C TRP A 72 -9.32 73.59 -14.62
N THR A 73 -9.99 74.71 -14.47
CA THR A 73 -9.90 75.56 -13.28
C THR A 73 -11.22 76.29 -13.05
N ASP A 74 -11.70 76.27 -11.82
CA ASP A 74 -12.84 77.07 -11.37
C ASP A 74 -12.33 78.31 -10.63
N ARG A 75 -12.63 79.50 -11.17
CA ARG A 75 -12.20 80.78 -10.57
C ARG A 75 -12.98 81.14 -9.32
N ALA A 76 -14.15 80.54 -9.08
CA ALA A 76 -14.96 80.82 -7.91
C ALA A 76 -14.45 80.07 -6.66
N THR A 77 -14.01 78.82 -6.82
CA THR A 77 -13.52 77.99 -5.70
C THR A 77 -12.00 77.91 -5.62
N GLY A 78 -11.30 78.15 -6.73
CA GLY A 78 -9.85 77.96 -6.84
C GLY A 78 -9.43 76.52 -7.18
N ASP A 79 -10.39 75.62 -7.37
CA ASP A 79 -10.11 74.21 -7.68
C ASP A 79 -9.71 74.03 -9.15
N GLY A 80 -8.91 73.01 -9.41
CA GLY A 80 -8.51 72.63 -10.77
C GLY A 80 -7.78 71.30 -10.79
N GLY A 81 -7.65 70.72 -11.98
CA GLY A 81 -7.06 69.41 -12.18
C GLY A 81 -7.08 68.99 -13.64
N ASP A 82 -6.79 67.70 -13.88
CA ASP A 82 -6.89 67.13 -15.22
C ASP A 82 -8.30 66.62 -15.55
N VAL A 83 -8.46 66.03 -16.73
CA VAL A 83 -9.75 65.55 -17.23
C VAL A 83 -10.35 64.43 -16.35
N PHE A 84 -9.53 63.59 -15.71
CA PHE A 84 -10.04 62.58 -14.77
C PHE A 84 -10.46 63.21 -13.46
N ASP A 85 -9.74 64.23 -12.97
CA ASP A 85 -10.17 65.00 -11.80
C ASP A 85 -11.51 65.70 -12.06
N LEU A 86 -11.73 66.21 -13.27
CA LEU A 86 -13.00 66.83 -13.67
C LEU A 86 -14.15 65.81 -13.68
N ILE A 87 -13.93 64.63 -14.27
CA ILE A 87 -14.91 63.54 -14.32
C ILE A 87 -15.22 63.04 -12.90
N ALA A 88 -14.20 62.90 -12.06
CA ALA A 88 -14.36 62.50 -10.68
C ALA A 88 -15.15 63.55 -9.88
N ALA A 89 -14.80 64.83 -10.00
CA ALA A 89 -15.49 65.92 -9.33
C ALA A 89 -16.97 66.00 -9.73
N GLN A 90 -17.29 65.90 -11.02
CA GLN A 90 -18.67 65.88 -11.52
C GLN A 90 -19.46 64.68 -10.98
N ALA A 91 -18.81 63.53 -10.84
CA ALA A 91 -19.42 62.31 -10.31
C ALA A 91 -19.44 62.25 -8.76
N GLY A 92 -18.91 63.25 -8.05
CA GLY A 92 -18.78 63.26 -6.59
C GLY A 92 -17.74 62.25 -6.05
N LEU A 93 -16.79 61.83 -6.87
CA LEU A 93 -15.74 60.85 -6.55
C LEU A 93 -14.39 61.53 -6.25
N ARG A 94 -13.53 60.85 -5.49
CA ARG A 94 -12.12 61.23 -5.30
C ARG A 94 -11.21 60.28 -6.07
N VAL A 95 -10.39 60.83 -6.97
CA VAL A 95 -9.46 60.08 -7.82
C VAL A 95 -8.54 59.18 -6.99
N ALA A 96 -8.03 59.67 -5.86
CA ALA A 96 -7.11 58.92 -4.98
C ALA A 96 -7.70 57.64 -4.37
N THR A 97 -9.03 57.55 -4.19
CA THR A 97 -9.67 56.41 -3.50
C THR A 97 -10.60 55.59 -4.40
N GLY A 98 -10.95 56.10 -5.59
CA GLY A 98 -11.97 55.52 -6.46
C GLY A 98 -11.61 55.49 -7.95
N PHE A 99 -10.33 55.37 -8.29
CA PHE A 99 -9.84 55.54 -9.68
C PHE A 99 -10.45 54.58 -10.70
N SER A 100 -10.75 53.32 -10.32
CA SER A 100 -11.39 52.34 -11.22
C SER A 100 -12.78 52.79 -11.69
N GLN A 101 -13.58 53.38 -10.81
CA GLN A 101 -14.90 53.92 -11.14
C GLN A 101 -14.79 55.16 -12.03
N VAL A 102 -13.76 55.99 -11.83
CA VAL A 102 -13.45 57.14 -12.69
C VAL A 102 -13.07 56.67 -14.10
N LEU A 103 -12.28 55.60 -14.23
CA LEU A 103 -11.93 55.00 -15.52
C LEU A 103 -13.16 54.42 -16.25
N GLU A 104 -14.04 53.69 -15.55
CA GLU A 104 -15.29 53.20 -16.15
C GLU A 104 -16.14 54.35 -16.70
N ARG A 105 -16.24 55.45 -15.94
CA ARG A 105 -17.00 56.63 -16.38
C ARG A 105 -16.36 57.32 -17.58
N ALA A 106 -15.04 57.43 -17.60
CA ALA A 106 -14.29 57.95 -18.74
C ALA A 106 -14.52 57.12 -20.02
N VAL A 107 -14.48 55.80 -19.92
CA VAL A 107 -14.75 54.89 -21.06
C VAL A 107 -16.18 55.05 -21.58
N GLN A 108 -17.16 55.19 -20.68
CA GLN A 108 -18.55 55.47 -21.07
C GLN A 108 -18.69 56.80 -21.82
N LEU A 109 -18.03 57.87 -21.37
CA LEU A 109 -18.08 59.19 -22.01
C LEU A 109 -17.45 59.20 -23.41
N LEU A 110 -16.47 58.31 -23.65
CA LEU A 110 -15.87 58.12 -24.96
C LEU A 110 -16.75 57.35 -25.96
N GLY A 111 -17.91 56.86 -25.51
CA GLY A 111 -18.82 56.05 -26.31
C GLY A 111 -18.32 54.64 -26.56
N TYR A 112 -17.30 54.18 -25.81
CA TYR A 112 -16.93 52.77 -25.79
C TYR A 112 -18.01 52.03 -24.99
N SER A 113 -18.90 51.36 -25.72
CA SER A 113 -19.85 50.43 -25.13
C SER A 113 -19.05 49.38 -24.38
N SER A 114 -19.22 49.31 -23.05
CA SER A 114 -18.69 48.21 -22.30
C SER A 114 -19.26 46.94 -22.92
N VAL A 115 -18.44 46.17 -23.63
CA VAL A 115 -18.70 44.75 -23.89
C VAL A 115 -18.50 44.04 -22.55
N GLN A 116 -19.29 44.44 -21.55
CA GLN A 116 -19.70 43.50 -20.54
C GLN A 116 -20.61 42.52 -21.30
N PRO A 117 -20.33 41.21 -21.26
CA PRO A 117 -21.34 40.26 -21.68
C PRO A 117 -22.59 40.64 -20.88
N VAL A 118 -23.66 40.97 -21.61
CA VAL A 118 -24.98 41.22 -21.06
C VAL A 118 -25.17 40.19 -19.95
N ARG A 119 -25.17 40.65 -18.69
CA ARG A 119 -25.76 39.89 -17.60
C ARG A 119 -27.18 39.65 -18.08
N ARG A 120 -27.40 38.52 -18.76
CA ARG A 120 -28.71 37.91 -18.83
C ARG A 120 -29.21 38.05 -17.41
N LYS A 121 -30.39 38.66 -17.24
CA LYS A 121 -31.22 38.43 -16.06
C LYS A 121 -30.88 37.02 -15.63
N ARG A 122 -30.28 36.85 -14.44
CA ARG A 122 -30.09 35.51 -13.90
C ARG A 122 -31.52 35.00 -13.93
N ARG A 123 -31.89 34.23 -14.97
CA ARG A 123 -32.83 33.16 -14.80
C ARG A 123 -32.19 32.51 -13.60
N GLU A 124 -32.84 32.64 -12.44
CA GLU A 124 -32.65 31.65 -11.40
C GLU A 124 -32.51 30.35 -12.19
N PRO A 125 -31.33 29.70 -12.17
CA PRO A 125 -31.11 28.52 -12.99
C PRO A 125 -32.35 27.70 -12.71
N PRO A 126 -33.21 27.41 -13.73
CA PRO A 126 -34.57 26.95 -13.47
C PRO A 126 -34.42 25.92 -12.39
N THR A 127 -34.89 26.26 -11.18
CA THR A 127 -34.63 25.39 -10.04
C THR A 127 -35.19 24.10 -10.51
N ASP A 128 -34.30 23.13 -10.65
CA ASP A 128 -34.72 21.82 -11.07
C ASP A 128 -35.91 21.47 -10.18
N GLU A 129 -36.94 20.79 -10.69
CA GLU A 129 -38.12 20.45 -9.88
C GLU A 129 -37.73 19.74 -8.57
N LEU A 130 -36.48 19.25 -8.50
CA LEU A 130 -35.81 18.58 -7.40
C LEU A 130 -35.05 19.49 -6.40
N GLY A 131 -34.95 20.81 -6.63
CA GLY A 131 -34.23 21.75 -5.76
C GLY A 131 -32.76 22.05 -6.18
N PRO A 132 -31.90 22.59 -5.29
CA PRO A 132 -30.48 22.81 -5.59
C PRO A 132 -29.71 21.49 -5.66
N ALA A 133 -28.74 21.41 -6.57
CA ALA A 133 -27.85 20.25 -6.66
C ALA A 133 -27.00 20.13 -5.39
N THR A 134 -26.91 18.93 -4.83
CA THR A 134 -26.10 18.58 -3.65
C THR A 134 -24.65 18.28 -4.00
N ALA A 135 -24.38 17.84 -5.23
CA ALA A 135 -23.03 17.67 -5.77
C ALA A 135 -22.97 17.95 -7.29
N LYS A 136 -21.78 18.24 -7.80
CA LYS A 136 -21.50 18.54 -9.21
C LYS A 136 -20.15 17.95 -9.60
N TRP A 137 -20.10 17.22 -10.72
CA TRP A 137 -18.86 16.69 -11.29
C TRP A 137 -18.68 17.13 -12.74
N ASP A 138 -17.52 17.70 -13.05
CA ASP A 138 -17.17 18.19 -14.38
C ASP A 138 -16.38 17.11 -15.14
N TYR A 139 -16.86 16.76 -16.34
CA TYR A 139 -16.18 15.83 -17.26
C TYR A 139 -15.35 16.65 -18.24
N LEU A 140 -14.03 16.51 -18.13
CA LEU A 140 -13.06 17.17 -18.99
C LEU A 140 -12.49 16.16 -20.01
N ASP A 141 -12.15 16.63 -21.20
CA ASP A 141 -11.34 15.84 -22.14
C ASP A 141 -9.85 15.86 -21.72
N ALA A 142 -9.02 15.09 -22.43
CA ALA A 142 -7.58 15.00 -22.16
C ALA A 142 -6.83 16.36 -22.26
N ALA A 143 -7.41 17.35 -22.96
CA ALA A 143 -6.85 18.71 -23.06
C ALA A 143 -7.38 19.67 -21.98
N GLY A 144 -8.24 19.17 -21.07
CA GLY A 144 -8.84 19.96 -19.99
C GLY A 144 -10.07 20.76 -20.40
N GLN A 145 -10.67 20.50 -21.56
CA GLN A 145 -11.88 21.21 -22.01
C GLN A 145 -13.14 20.52 -21.48
N LEU A 146 -14.14 21.32 -21.06
CA LEU A 146 -15.39 20.80 -20.51
C LEU A 146 -16.25 20.11 -21.59
N VAL A 147 -16.51 18.81 -21.40
CA VAL A 147 -17.32 17.97 -22.29
C VAL A 147 -18.73 17.75 -21.73
N GLY A 148 -18.86 17.58 -20.42
CA GLY A 148 -20.15 17.38 -19.76
C GLY A 148 -20.10 17.67 -18.27
N VAL A 149 -21.27 17.73 -17.64
CA VAL A 149 -21.42 17.94 -16.19
C VAL A 149 -22.47 16.99 -15.66
N VAL A 150 -22.23 16.35 -14.51
CA VAL A 150 -23.25 15.59 -13.78
C VAL A 150 -23.65 16.34 -12.52
N TYR A 151 -24.95 16.60 -12.38
CA TYR A 151 -25.53 17.17 -11.17
C TYR A 151 -26.23 16.09 -10.36
N ARG A 152 -25.98 16.04 -9.06
CA ARG A 152 -26.70 15.18 -8.11
C ARG A 152 -27.70 16.00 -7.31
N TYR A 153 -28.87 15.41 -7.07
CA TYR A 153 -29.93 15.95 -6.23
C TYR A 153 -30.33 14.89 -5.20
N ASP A 154 -30.52 15.28 -3.94
CA ASP A 154 -31.02 14.42 -2.87
C ASP A 154 -32.34 15.00 -2.29
N PRO A 155 -33.47 14.93 -3.02
CA PRO A 155 -34.74 15.49 -2.57
C PRO A 155 -35.31 14.74 -1.35
N PRO A 156 -35.86 15.44 -0.32
CA PRO A 156 -36.40 14.80 0.87
C PRO A 156 -37.52 13.79 0.56
N GLY A 157 -37.37 12.54 1.00
CA GLY A 157 -38.37 11.48 0.80
C GLY A 157 -38.40 10.86 -0.60
N ARG A 158 -37.49 11.27 -1.50
CA ARG A 158 -37.23 10.63 -2.80
C ARG A 158 -35.81 10.03 -2.81
N GLY A 159 -35.57 9.06 -3.68
CA GLY A 159 -34.23 8.54 -3.91
C GLY A 159 -33.29 9.58 -4.54
N LYS A 160 -31.98 9.31 -4.53
CA LYS A 160 -30.95 10.16 -5.16
C LYS A 160 -31.22 10.23 -6.68
N GLU A 161 -31.15 11.42 -7.26
CA GLU A 161 -31.34 11.63 -8.71
C GLU A 161 -30.10 12.30 -9.34
N PHE A 162 -29.70 11.83 -10.53
CA PHE A 162 -28.56 12.34 -11.28
C PHE A 162 -29.01 12.90 -12.62
N ARG A 163 -28.56 14.12 -12.96
CA ARG A 163 -28.89 14.77 -14.22
C ARG A 163 -27.62 15.18 -14.97
N PRO A 164 -27.27 14.48 -16.07
CA PRO A 164 -26.16 14.85 -16.92
C PRO A 164 -26.52 16.03 -17.82
N TRP A 165 -25.53 16.86 -18.11
CA TRP A 165 -25.60 17.99 -19.02
C TRP A 165 -24.48 17.91 -20.05
N ASP A 166 -24.84 17.98 -21.32
CA ASP A 166 -23.92 17.98 -22.46
C ASP A 166 -23.46 19.42 -22.72
N ALA A 167 -22.17 19.68 -22.51
CA ALA A 167 -21.61 21.02 -22.65
C ALA A 167 -21.55 21.50 -24.10
N LYS A 168 -21.36 20.58 -25.05
CA LYS A 168 -21.29 20.88 -26.48
C LYS A 168 -22.68 21.19 -27.05
N ARG A 169 -23.67 20.35 -26.71
CA ARG A 169 -25.07 20.50 -27.18
C ARG A 169 -25.90 21.44 -26.32
N ARG A 170 -25.41 21.82 -25.14
CA ARG A 170 -26.07 22.69 -24.15
C ARG A 170 -27.47 22.18 -23.76
N ARG A 171 -27.61 20.88 -23.50
CA ARG A 171 -28.87 20.23 -23.15
C ARG A 171 -28.70 19.31 -21.93
N MET A 172 -29.78 19.15 -21.14
CA MET A 172 -29.87 18.19 -20.04
C MET A 172 -30.00 16.77 -20.60
N ALA A 173 -28.90 16.27 -21.16
CA ALA A 173 -28.75 14.95 -21.72
C ALA A 173 -27.29 14.53 -21.57
N PRO A 174 -26.97 13.24 -21.49
CA PRO A 174 -25.59 12.78 -21.51
C PRO A 174 -24.91 13.10 -22.85
N PRO A 175 -23.61 13.45 -22.85
CA PRO A 175 -22.80 13.49 -24.06
C PRO A 175 -22.82 12.14 -24.79
N ASP A 176 -22.61 12.17 -26.10
CA ASP A 176 -22.57 10.98 -26.96
C ASP A 176 -21.36 11.06 -27.92
N PRO A 177 -20.34 10.19 -27.77
CA PRO A 177 -20.23 9.14 -26.74
C PRO A 177 -20.02 9.73 -25.32
N ARG A 178 -20.33 8.94 -24.28
CA ARG A 178 -20.18 9.37 -22.88
C ARG A 178 -18.72 9.33 -22.47
N PRO A 179 -18.13 10.45 -22.01
CA PRO A 179 -16.74 10.48 -21.57
C PRO A 179 -16.56 9.79 -20.21
N LEU A 180 -15.37 9.24 -19.98
CA LEU A 180 -14.91 8.87 -18.64
C LEU A 180 -14.58 10.11 -17.81
N TYR A 181 -14.74 9.98 -16.49
CA TYR A 181 -14.38 11.02 -15.54
C TYR A 181 -12.85 11.15 -15.39
N ASN A 182 -12.32 12.33 -15.05
CA ASN A 182 -10.89 12.56 -14.81
C ASN A 182 -9.92 12.25 -15.99
N GLN A 183 -10.31 12.45 -17.26
CA GLN A 183 -9.41 12.19 -18.40
C GLN A 183 -8.06 12.91 -18.37
N PRO A 184 -7.94 14.16 -17.89
CA PRO A 184 -6.64 14.81 -17.73
C PRO A 184 -5.67 13.99 -16.85
N GLY A 185 -6.17 13.41 -15.76
CA GLY A 185 -5.37 12.52 -14.90
C GLY A 185 -5.03 11.18 -15.55
N LEU A 186 -5.92 10.67 -16.41
CA LEU A 186 -5.67 9.43 -17.16
C LEU A 186 -4.51 9.56 -18.15
N ALA A 187 -4.29 10.73 -18.75
CA ALA A 187 -3.31 10.92 -19.82
C ALA A 187 -1.89 10.47 -19.45
N SER A 188 -1.44 10.78 -18.23
CA SER A 188 -0.09 10.42 -17.73
C SER A 188 -0.03 9.12 -16.94
N ALA A 189 -1.16 8.46 -16.69
CA ALA A 189 -1.24 7.29 -15.82
C ALA A 189 -0.97 5.97 -16.56
N THR A 190 -0.14 5.10 -15.97
CA THR A 190 0.06 3.70 -16.41
C THR A 190 -0.86 2.73 -15.66
N GLN A 191 -1.22 3.06 -14.42
CA GLN A 191 -2.19 2.36 -13.59
C GLN A 191 -3.38 3.27 -13.26
N VAL A 192 -4.60 2.73 -13.35
CA VAL A 192 -5.84 3.47 -13.12
C VAL A 192 -6.78 2.65 -12.23
N VAL A 193 -7.40 3.29 -11.26
CA VAL A 193 -8.48 2.69 -10.46
C VAL A 193 -9.83 3.07 -11.06
N PHE A 194 -10.67 2.08 -11.36
CA PHE A 194 -12.02 2.29 -11.86
C PHE A 194 -13.02 1.99 -10.75
N VAL A 195 -13.83 2.96 -10.37
CA VAL A 195 -14.85 2.83 -9.30
C VAL A 195 -16.24 3.04 -9.85
N GLU A 196 -17.25 2.58 -9.12
CA GLU A 196 -18.63 2.67 -9.55
C GLU A 196 -19.12 4.12 -9.69
N GLY A 197 -18.84 5.04 -8.76
CA GLY A 197 -19.44 6.38 -8.77
C GLY A 197 -18.47 7.57 -8.82
N GLU A 198 -18.98 8.73 -9.24
CA GLU A 198 -18.20 9.98 -9.31
C GLU A 198 -17.76 10.47 -7.93
N LYS A 199 -18.58 10.23 -6.88
CA LYS A 199 -18.20 10.51 -5.47
C LYS A 199 -16.94 9.72 -5.10
N CYS A 200 -16.93 8.42 -5.37
CA CYS A 200 -15.82 7.52 -5.04
C CYS A 200 -14.56 7.88 -5.82
N ALA A 201 -14.70 8.22 -7.11
CA ALA A 201 -13.56 8.56 -7.96
C ALA A 201 -12.91 9.87 -7.49
N GLN A 202 -13.72 10.90 -7.25
CA GLN A 202 -13.25 12.18 -6.72
C GLN A 202 -12.59 11.99 -5.35
N ALA A 203 -13.21 11.22 -4.46
CA ALA A 203 -12.67 10.99 -3.12
C ALA A 203 -11.29 10.31 -3.17
N LEU A 204 -11.10 9.29 -4.01
CA LEU A 204 -9.80 8.65 -4.19
C LEU A 204 -8.75 9.63 -4.74
N VAL A 205 -9.09 10.41 -5.75
CA VAL A 205 -8.18 11.40 -6.35
C VAL A 205 -7.76 12.43 -5.31
N ASP A 206 -8.71 13.01 -4.58
CA ASP A 206 -8.46 14.11 -3.63
C ASP A 206 -7.73 13.64 -2.37
N ALA A 207 -8.12 12.47 -1.83
CA ALA A 207 -7.60 11.99 -0.55
C ALA A 207 -6.27 11.25 -0.68
N THR A 208 -6.02 10.57 -1.81
CA THR A 208 -4.87 9.66 -1.94
C THR A 208 -3.93 10.00 -3.10
N GLY A 209 -4.33 10.90 -4.01
CA GLY A 209 -3.58 11.20 -5.22
C GLY A 209 -3.57 10.05 -6.25
N ILE A 210 -4.38 9.02 -6.03
CA ILE A 210 -4.52 7.88 -6.93
C ILE A 210 -5.35 8.31 -8.13
N VAL A 211 -4.87 7.97 -9.33
CA VAL A 211 -5.62 8.26 -10.56
C VAL A 211 -6.83 7.32 -10.63
N ALA A 212 -7.98 7.84 -10.25
CA ALA A 212 -9.26 7.14 -10.31
C ALA A 212 -10.20 7.75 -11.36
N THR A 213 -11.07 6.91 -11.90
CA THR A 213 -12.07 7.28 -12.91
C THR A 213 -13.36 6.46 -12.72
N THR A 214 -14.41 6.87 -13.43
CA THR A 214 -15.70 6.19 -13.47
C THR A 214 -16.44 6.54 -14.77
N ALA A 215 -17.46 5.73 -15.13
CA ALA A 215 -18.36 6.05 -16.23
C ALA A 215 -19.59 6.83 -15.74
N MET A 216 -20.11 7.69 -16.61
CA MET A 216 -21.27 8.53 -16.29
C MET A 216 -22.52 7.69 -16.00
N HIS A 217 -23.16 7.92 -14.84
CA HIS A 217 -24.31 7.18 -14.24
C HIS A 217 -23.97 5.94 -13.40
N GLY A 218 -22.70 5.76 -13.04
CA GLY A 218 -22.22 4.68 -12.18
C GLY A 218 -22.68 3.27 -12.56
N ALA A 219 -23.22 2.46 -11.62
CA ALA A 219 -23.65 1.08 -11.94
C ALA A 219 -24.68 0.96 -13.08
N ASN A 220 -25.43 2.04 -13.34
CA ASN A 220 -26.41 2.11 -14.42
C ASN A 220 -25.81 2.68 -15.73
N ALA A 221 -24.49 2.85 -15.80
CA ALA A 221 -23.83 3.34 -16.99
C ALA A 221 -23.98 2.33 -18.14
N PRO A 222 -24.54 2.75 -19.29
CA PRO A 222 -24.58 1.95 -20.50
C PRO A 222 -23.16 1.82 -21.05
N VAL A 223 -22.65 0.60 -20.97
CA VAL A 223 -21.29 0.23 -21.38
C VAL A 223 -21.09 0.52 -22.87
N GLU A 224 -22.11 0.27 -23.69
CA GLU A 224 -22.11 0.45 -25.14
C GLU A 224 -22.12 1.91 -25.60
N LYS A 225 -22.44 2.86 -24.71
CA LYS A 225 -22.46 4.31 -25.00
C LYS A 225 -21.29 5.05 -24.38
N THR A 226 -20.42 4.35 -23.67
CA THR A 226 -19.27 4.92 -22.95
C THR A 226 -18.03 4.81 -23.83
N ASP A 227 -17.26 5.91 -23.93
CA ASP A 227 -15.98 5.91 -24.61
C ASP A 227 -14.89 5.39 -23.66
N TRP A 228 -14.51 4.13 -23.86
CA TRP A 228 -13.49 3.43 -23.08
C TRP A 228 -12.07 3.62 -23.61
N SER A 229 -11.89 4.26 -24.78
CA SER A 229 -10.58 4.46 -25.41
C SER A 229 -9.53 5.16 -24.54
N PRO A 230 -9.88 6.06 -23.57
CA PRO A 230 -8.88 6.66 -22.68
C PRO A 230 -8.14 5.66 -21.78
N LEU A 231 -8.64 4.42 -21.64
CA LEU A 231 -8.01 3.36 -20.85
C LEU A 231 -7.09 2.43 -21.66
N ALA A 232 -7.00 2.63 -22.97
CA ALA A 232 -6.10 1.87 -23.84
C ALA A 232 -4.64 1.99 -23.38
N GLY A 233 -3.92 0.87 -23.33
CA GLY A 233 -2.52 0.82 -22.91
C GLY A 233 -2.28 0.93 -21.40
N LYS A 234 -3.33 0.90 -20.56
CA LYS A 234 -3.23 1.05 -19.10
C LYS A 234 -3.56 -0.24 -18.37
N ALA A 235 -3.01 -0.42 -17.17
CA ALA A 235 -3.43 -1.46 -16.24
C ALA A 235 -4.56 -0.90 -15.36
N VAL A 236 -5.75 -1.52 -15.42
CA VAL A 236 -6.94 -1.02 -14.73
C VAL A 236 -7.34 -1.95 -13.59
N LEU A 237 -7.59 -1.39 -12.43
CA LEU A 237 -8.06 -2.11 -11.25
C LEU A 237 -9.45 -1.61 -10.88
N ILE A 238 -10.44 -2.49 -10.96
CA ILE A 238 -11.83 -2.16 -10.68
C ILE A 238 -12.12 -2.40 -9.20
N TRP A 239 -12.66 -1.40 -8.53
CA TRP A 239 -13.14 -1.50 -7.16
C TRP A 239 -14.68 -1.37 -7.17
N PRO A 240 -15.41 -2.49 -7.02
CA PRO A 240 -16.87 -2.48 -6.95
C PRO A 240 -17.37 -2.11 -5.55
N ASP A 241 -18.57 -1.56 -5.49
CA ASP A 241 -19.33 -1.47 -4.25
C ASP A 241 -19.62 -2.90 -3.75
N ARG A 242 -19.63 -3.12 -2.43
CA ARG A 242 -19.85 -4.47 -1.85
C ARG A 242 -21.33 -4.86 -1.87
N ASP A 243 -21.91 -4.93 -3.06
CA ASP A 243 -23.26 -5.42 -3.29
C ASP A 243 -23.40 -6.12 -4.66
N LYS A 244 -24.53 -6.76 -4.89
CA LYS A 244 -24.77 -7.51 -6.14
C LYS A 244 -24.75 -6.60 -7.39
N PRO A 245 -25.43 -5.43 -7.42
CA PRO A 245 -25.37 -4.51 -8.55
C PRO A 245 -23.95 -4.03 -8.90
N GLY A 246 -23.13 -3.68 -7.91
CA GLY A 246 -21.76 -3.22 -8.10
C GLY A 246 -20.86 -4.31 -8.68
N TRP A 247 -21.05 -5.56 -8.22
CA TRP A 247 -20.39 -6.73 -8.83
C TRP A 247 -20.77 -6.95 -10.29
N GLU A 248 -22.06 -6.95 -10.62
CA GLU A 248 -22.55 -7.12 -11.99
C GLU A 248 -22.06 -5.99 -12.92
N TYR A 249 -21.97 -4.77 -12.41
CA TYR A 249 -21.46 -3.64 -13.16
C TYR A 249 -19.95 -3.72 -13.39
N ALA A 250 -19.17 -4.05 -12.35
CA ALA A 250 -17.72 -4.22 -12.45
C ALA A 250 -17.36 -5.28 -13.49
N ASP A 251 -18.10 -6.38 -13.54
CA ASP A 251 -17.93 -7.41 -14.56
C ASP A 251 -18.18 -6.87 -15.97
N ARG A 252 -19.33 -6.23 -16.23
CA ARG A 252 -19.62 -5.64 -17.56
C ARG A 252 -18.62 -4.56 -17.97
N ALA A 253 -18.24 -3.67 -17.05
CA ALA A 253 -17.26 -2.61 -17.30
C ALA A 253 -15.88 -3.22 -17.61
N SER A 254 -15.47 -4.25 -16.88
CA SER A 254 -14.19 -4.91 -17.07
C SER A 254 -13.99 -5.44 -18.49
N GLN A 255 -15.06 -5.95 -19.09
CA GLN A 255 -15.03 -6.45 -20.45
C GLN A 255 -14.82 -5.34 -21.48
N ALA A 256 -15.55 -4.25 -21.36
CA ALA A 256 -15.38 -3.12 -22.28
C ALA A 256 -14.02 -2.42 -22.13
N ILE A 257 -13.48 -2.35 -20.91
CA ILE A 257 -12.14 -1.81 -20.65
C ILE A 257 -11.08 -2.66 -21.34
N LEU A 258 -11.16 -3.99 -21.25
CA LEU A 258 -10.24 -4.88 -21.96
C LEU A 258 -10.40 -4.76 -23.49
N GLN A 259 -11.63 -4.71 -24.00
CA GLN A 259 -11.90 -4.56 -25.43
C GLN A 259 -11.36 -3.24 -26.00
N ALA A 260 -11.34 -2.17 -25.20
CA ALA A 260 -10.73 -0.91 -25.56
C ALA A 260 -9.18 -0.93 -25.59
N GLY A 261 -8.54 -2.05 -25.22
CA GLY A 261 -7.10 -2.24 -25.32
C GLY A 261 -6.33 -1.93 -24.04
N ALA A 262 -6.95 -2.05 -22.87
CA ALA A 262 -6.23 -2.05 -21.59
C ALA A 262 -5.22 -3.22 -21.54
N VAL A 263 -4.06 -2.98 -20.91
CA VAL A 263 -2.97 -3.99 -20.79
C VAL A 263 -3.37 -5.13 -19.87
N SER A 264 -4.13 -4.82 -18.82
CA SER A 264 -4.64 -5.79 -17.85
C SER A 264 -5.83 -5.20 -17.11
N VAL A 265 -6.81 -6.03 -16.76
CA VAL A 265 -7.93 -5.65 -15.89
C VAL A 265 -8.06 -6.66 -14.76
N ALA A 266 -8.29 -6.18 -13.54
CA ALA A 266 -8.62 -7.03 -12.40
C ALA A 266 -9.71 -6.36 -11.57
N ILE A 267 -10.59 -7.16 -10.96
CA ILE A 267 -11.64 -6.69 -10.03
C ILE A 267 -11.20 -7.03 -8.60
N LEU A 268 -11.12 -6.03 -7.74
CA LEU A 268 -10.83 -6.20 -6.32
C LEU A 268 -12.02 -6.86 -5.62
N LEU A 269 -11.72 -7.79 -4.72
CA LEU A 269 -12.70 -8.43 -3.84
C LEU A 269 -12.78 -7.59 -2.56
N PRO A 270 -13.90 -6.89 -2.28
CA PRO A 270 -14.10 -6.19 -1.02
C PRO A 270 -13.84 -7.11 0.17
N PRO A 271 -13.14 -6.65 1.24
CA PRO A 271 -12.82 -7.49 2.38
C PRO A 271 -14.07 -8.08 3.04
N ASP A 272 -14.07 -9.36 3.40
CA ASP A 272 -15.24 -10.11 3.89
C ASP A 272 -15.84 -9.56 5.20
N ASP A 273 -15.06 -8.83 6.00
CA ASP A 273 -15.44 -8.24 7.29
C ASP A 273 -16.19 -6.89 7.17
N LYS A 274 -16.28 -6.31 5.97
CA LYS A 274 -16.98 -5.04 5.71
C LYS A 274 -18.52 -5.17 5.59
N PRO A 275 -19.28 -4.07 5.75
CA PRO A 275 -20.74 -4.11 5.55
C PRO A 275 -21.13 -4.21 4.07
N GLU A 276 -22.37 -4.63 3.81
CA GLU A 276 -22.96 -4.57 2.46
C GLU A 276 -23.06 -3.12 1.98
N GLY A 277 -22.70 -2.88 0.71
CA GLY A 277 -22.62 -1.55 0.09
C GLY A 277 -21.31 -0.80 0.35
N TRP A 278 -20.34 -1.39 1.05
CA TRP A 278 -19.04 -0.74 1.32
C TRP A 278 -18.29 -0.39 0.03
N ASP A 279 -17.91 0.87 -0.11
CA ASP A 279 -17.27 1.42 -1.31
C ASP A 279 -15.90 2.10 -1.02
N ALA A 280 -15.30 2.70 -2.05
CA ALA A 280 -14.03 3.41 -1.91
C ALA A 280 -14.16 4.74 -1.13
N ALA A 281 -15.33 5.36 -1.08
CA ALA A 281 -15.56 6.55 -0.26
C ALA A 281 -15.66 6.17 1.23
N ASP A 282 -16.34 5.07 1.55
CA ASP A 282 -16.40 4.52 2.91
C ASP A 282 -14.99 4.15 3.42
N ALA A 283 -14.15 3.57 2.56
CA ALA A 283 -12.76 3.29 2.88
C ALA A 283 -11.98 4.55 3.31
N ILE A 284 -12.24 5.70 2.67
CA ILE A 284 -11.61 6.98 3.03
C ILE A 284 -12.17 7.50 4.36
N GLU A 285 -13.50 7.46 4.53
CA GLU A 285 -14.18 7.90 5.75
C GLU A 285 -13.74 7.08 6.98
N GLU A 286 -13.42 5.79 6.77
CA GLU A 286 -12.90 4.88 7.79
C GLU A 286 -11.38 4.96 8.02
N ASP A 287 -10.64 5.79 7.27
CA ASP A 287 -9.17 5.86 7.27
C ASP A 287 -8.49 4.51 6.95
N PHE A 288 -9.12 3.73 6.07
CA PHE A 288 -8.65 2.41 5.64
C PHE A 288 -7.35 2.51 4.82
N ASP A 289 -6.51 1.46 4.87
CA ASP A 289 -5.30 1.39 4.06
C ASP A 289 -5.60 1.07 2.57
N ILE A 290 -6.11 2.07 1.88
CA ILE A 290 -6.48 2.04 0.45
C ILE A 290 -5.30 1.61 -0.40
N GLY A 291 -4.12 2.20 -0.20
CA GLY A 291 -2.97 1.89 -1.03
C GLY A 291 -2.54 0.42 -0.88
N GLY A 292 -2.64 -0.16 0.31
CA GLY A 292 -2.20 -1.52 0.61
C GLY A 292 -3.19 -2.52 0.03
N TYR A 293 -4.46 -2.18 0.11
CA TYR A 293 -5.54 -2.93 -0.49
C TYR A 293 -5.48 -2.94 -2.02
N LEU A 294 -5.24 -1.79 -2.68
CA LEU A 294 -5.04 -1.76 -4.14
C LEU A 294 -3.79 -2.56 -4.57
N ALA A 295 -2.73 -2.53 -3.74
CA ALA A 295 -1.47 -3.20 -3.99
C ALA A 295 -1.54 -4.72 -3.86
N ALA A 296 -2.20 -5.26 -2.83
CA ALA A 296 -2.15 -6.67 -2.47
C ALA A 296 -3.51 -7.33 -2.20
N GLY A 297 -4.60 -6.56 -2.26
CA GLY A 297 -5.95 -7.06 -2.09
C GLY A 297 -6.25 -8.24 -3.01
N ALA A 298 -7.04 -9.18 -2.47
CA ALA A 298 -7.55 -10.30 -3.23
C ALA A 298 -8.31 -9.75 -4.45
N ARG A 299 -8.02 -10.30 -5.63
CA ARG A 299 -8.57 -9.79 -6.87
C ARG A 299 -8.76 -10.89 -7.88
N VAL A 300 -9.78 -10.74 -8.70
CA VAL A 300 -10.08 -11.62 -9.80
C VAL A 300 -9.48 -10.98 -11.06
N PRO A 301 -8.46 -11.58 -11.69
CA PRO A 301 -8.00 -11.10 -12.98
C PRO A 301 -9.14 -11.29 -13.98
N VAL A 302 -9.46 -10.23 -14.71
CA VAL A 302 -10.46 -10.27 -15.76
C VAL A 302 -9.75 -10.65 -17.05
N VAL A 303 -10.24 -11.72 -17.64
CA VAL A 303 -9.91 -12.09 -19.01
C VAL A 303 -11.11 -11.68 -19.86
N LEU A 304 -10.84 -11.24 -21.10
CA LEU A 304 -11.89 -10.96 -22.06
C LEU A 304 -12.88 -12.12 -22.07
N GLU A 305 -14.13 -11.86 -21.68
CA GLU A 305 -15.29 -12.57 -22.17
C GLU A 305 -15.22 -12.38 -23.68
N VAL A 306 -14.66 -13.40 -24.29
CA VAL A 306 -14.57 -13.53 -25.72
C VAL A 306 -16.01 -13.53 -26.21
N ASP A 307 -16.46 -12.38 -26.71
CA ASP A 307 -17.48 -12.39 -27.76
C ASP A 307 -17.00 -13.41 -28.79
N ASP A 308 -17.88 -14.34 -29.13
CA ASP A 308 -17.68 -15.80 -29.22
C ASP A 308 -16.73 -16.33 -30.33
N THR A 309 -15.71 -15.56 -30.64
CA THR A 309 -14.76 -15.75 -31.72
C THR A 309 -13.35 -15.56 -31.17
N VAL A 310 -12.77 -16.65 -30.66
CA VAL A 310 -11.32 -16.81 -30.83
C VAL A 310 -11.09 -16.61 -32.33
N SER A 311 -10.35 -15.55 -32.72
CA SER A 311 -10.14 -15.25 -34.14
C SER A 311 -9.72 -16.53 -34.87
N ALA A 312 -10.29 -16.76 -36.05
CA ALA A 312 -9.94 -17.93 -36.86
C ALA A 312 -8.42 -18.01 -37.11
N ASP A 313 -7.72 -16.89 -37.04
CA ASP A 313 -6.26 -16.75 -37.10
C ASP A 313 -5.53 -17.65 -36.09
N VAL A 314 -6.11 -17.91 -34.91
CA VAL A 314 -5.49 -18.79 -33.90
C VAL A 314 -5.43 -20.24 -34.39
N LEU A 315 -6.31 -20.61 -35.32
CA LEU A 315 -6.37 -21.93 -35.97
C LEU A 315 -5.60 -21.97 -37.30
N GLU A 316 -4.94 -20.89 -37.71
CA GLU A 316 -4.15 -20.89 -38.94
C GLU A 316 -2.83 -21.65 -38.79
N GLY A 317 -2.58 -22.58 -39.71
CA GLY A 317 -1.38 -23.40 -39.72
C GLY A 317 -1.31 -24.46 -38.61
N VAL A 318 -2.43 -24.76 -37.96
CA VAL A 318 -2.58 -25.86 -36.99
C VAL A 318 -3.67 -26.84 -37.43
N ASP A 319 -3.49 -28.12 -37.14
CA ASP A 319 -4.46 -29.18 -37.45
C ASP A 319 -5.61 -29.19 -36.43
N TRP A 320 -6.52 -28.24 -36.58
CA TRP A 320 -7.66 -28.00 -35.69
C TRP A 320 -8.69 -29.14 -35.65
N GLU A 321 -8.57 -30.18 -36.49
CA GLU A 321 -9.43 -31.37 -36.44
C GLU A 321 -9.02 -32.37 -35.35
N THR A 322 -7.82 -32.19 -34.79
CA THR A 322 -7.23 -33.06 -33.76
C THR A 322 -7.15 -32.35 -32.41
N GLU A 323 -7.21 -33.12 -31.33
CA GLU A 323 -7.05 -32.60 -29.96
C GLU A 323 -5.65 -31.99 -29.75
N ASP A 324 -4.63 -32.55 -30.42
CA ASP A 324 -3.25 -32.06 -30.39
C ASP A 324 -3.06 -30.73 -31.13
N GLY A 325 -3.67 -30.58 -32.31
CA GLY A 325 -3.62 -29.29 -33.01
C GLY A 325 -4.41 -28.19 -32.30
N LEU A 326 -5.52 -28.52 -31.63
CA LEU A 326 -6.22 -27.59 -30.75
C LEU A 326 -5.38 -27.22 -29.51
N ALA A 327 -4.66 -28.17 -28.93
CA ALA A 327 -3.70 -27.89 -27.86
C ALA A 327 -2.53 -27.02 -28.34
N THR A 328 -2.05 -27.21 -29.57
CA THR A 328 -1.03 -26.35 -30.19
C THR A 328 -1.56 -24.92 -30.38
N ALA A 329 -2.82 -24.77 -30.79
CA ALA A 329 -3.49 -23.47 -30.88
C ALA A 329 -3.58 -22.80 -29.50
N PHE A 330 -3.89 -23.59 -28.45
CA PHE A 330 -3.88 -23.13 -27.06
C PHE A 330 -2.51 -22.62 -26.65
N THR A 331 -1.47 -23.44 -26.84
CA THR A 331 -0.09 -23.07 -26.50
C THR A 331 0.39 -21.85 -27.28
N ARG A 332 0.05 -21.73 -28.55
CA ARG A 332 0.42 -20.55 -29.36
C ARG A 332 -0.19 -19.27 -28.78
N ARG A 333 -1.44 -19.33 -28.30
CA ARG A 333 -2.17 -18.14 -27.82
C ARG A 333 -1.87 -17.77 -26.37
N TYR A 334 -1.69 -18.77 -25.51
CA TYR A 334 -1.64 -18.63 -24.04
C TYR A 334 -0.30 -19.08 -23.44
N GLY A 335 0.64 -19.50 -24.28
CA GLY A 335 1.94 -20.06 -23.89
C GLY A 335 2.85 -19.15 -23.09
N ASP A 336 2.61 -17.83 -23.07
CA ASP A 336 3.44 -16.90 -22.30
C ASP A 336 2.86 -16.58 -20.92
N ASP A 337 1.52 -16.59 -20.79
CA ASP A 337 0.83 -16.14 -19.58
C ASP A 337 0.35 -17.28 -18.68
N TRP A 338 0.38 -18.54 -19.16
CA TRP A 338 -0.10 -19.70 -18.42
C TRP A 338 0.98 -20.75 -18.20
N ARG A 339 1.12 -21.24 -16.96
CA ARG A 339 2.03 -22.33 -16.58
C ARG A 339 1.31 -23.37 -15.75
N TYR A 340 1.72 -24.62 -15.82
CA TYR A 340 1.18 -25.72 -15.04
C TYR A 340 2.25 -26.32 -14.14
N CYS A 341 2.01 -26.31 -12.83
CA CYS A 341 2.88 -26.99 -11.87
C CYS A 341 2.30 -28.37 -11.55
N SER A 342 2.98 -29.43 -12.01
CA SER A 342 2.51 -30.81 -11.87
C SER A 342 2.42 -31.26 -10.41
N LEU A 343 3.40 -30.91 -9.58
CA LEU A 343 3.40 -31.26 -8.15
C LEU A 343 2.22 -30.63 -7.40
N TRP A 344 1.82 -29.42 -7.78
CA TRP A 344 0.68 -28.74 -7.16
C TRP A 344 -0.65 -29.16 -7.78
N GLY A 345 -0.63 -29.72 -9.00
CA GLY A 345 -1.82 -30.02 -9.77
C GLY A 345 -2.60 -28.75 -10.15
N LYS A 346 -1.91 -27.62 -10.33
CA LYS A 346 -2.52 -26.29 -10.52
C LYS A 346 -1.91 -25.56 -11.71
N TRP A 347 -2.77 -24.86 -12.43
CA TRP A 347 -2.39 -23.82 -13.38
C TRP A 347 -2.09 -22.51 -12.64
N LEU A 348 -1.20 -21.72 -13.21
CA LEU A 348 -0.85 -20.38 -12.78
C LEU A 348 -0.94 -19.41 -13.95
N VAL A 349 -1.42 -18.20 -13.68
CA VAL A 349 -1.56 -17.11 -14.64
C VAL A 349 -0.71 -15.91 -14.23
N TRP A 350 -0.04 -15.32 -15.21
CA TRP A 350 0.70 -14.07 -15.01
C TRP A 350 -0.24 -12.88 -14.90
N THR A 351 -0.07 -12.05 -13.86
CA THR A 351 -0.93 -10.88 -13.60
C THR A 351 -0.31 -9.54 -14.03
N GLY A 352 0.91 -9.55 -14.55
CA GLY A 352 1.73 -8.35 -14.71
C GLY A 352 2.69 -8.09 -13.55
N VAL A 353 2.42 -8.65 -12.37
CA VAL A 353 3.23 -8.48 -11.14
C VAL A 353 3.72 -9.82 -10.58
N ARG A 354 2.86 -10.84 -10.59
CA ARG A 354 3.17 -12.17 -10.04
C ARG A 354 2.39 -13.25 -10.79
N TRP A 355 2.69 -14.50 -10.47
CA TRP A 355 1.93 -15.66 -10.92
C TRP A 355 0.89 -16.05 -9.88
N ASN A 356 -0.39 -16.04 -10.25
CA ASN A 356 -1.51 -16.43 -9.40
C ASN A 356 -2.02 -17.82 -9.77
N HIS A 357 -2.41 -18.61 -8.77
CA HIS A 357 -3.12 -19.86 -9.02
C HIS A 357 -4.47 -19.63 -9.70
N ASP A 358 -4.80 -20.49 -10.66
CA ASP A 358 -6.15 -20.56 -11.22
C ASP A 358 -7.12 -21.15 -10.17
N GLN A 359 -8.03 -20.31 -9.68
CA GLN A 359 -9.08 -20.68 -8.74
C GLN A 359 -10.44 -20.85 -9.40
N LEU A 360 -10.61 -20.38 -10.64
CA LEU A 360 -11.90 -20.30 -11.35
C LEU A 360 -12.01 -21.25 -12.54
N LEU A 361 -10.98 -22.09 -12.77
CA LEU A 361 -10.91 -23.02 -13.92
C LEU A 361 -10.89 -22.27 -15.26
N TYR A 362 -10.24 -21.12 -15.30
CA TYR A 362 -10.10 -20.31 -16.51
C TYR A 362 -9.46 -21.11 -17.65
N VAL A 363 -8.49 -21.98 -17.38
CA VAL A 363 -7.88 -22.80 -18.45
C VAL A 363 -8.90 -23.67 -19.18
N THR A 364 -9.87 -24.21 -18.45
CA THR A 364 -10.98 -24.97 -19.04
C THR A 364 -11.85 -24.05 -19.90
N HIS A 365 -12.14 -22.83 -19.44
CA HIS A 365 -12.87 -21.84 -20.23
C HIS A 365 -12.12 -21.43 -21.51
N LEU A 366 -10.82 -21.18 -21.43
CA LEU A 366 -9.98 -20.84 -22.58
C LEU A 366 -9.91 -21.99 -23.60
N SER A 367 -9.81 -23.23 -23.12
CA SER A 367 -9.88 -24.43 -23.95
C SER A 367 -11.23 -24.55 -24.67
N ARG A 368 -12.34 -24.22 -23.98
CA ARG A 368 -13.68 -24.17 -24.60
C ARG A 368 -13.74 -23.17 -25.75
N GLY A 369 -13.13 -21.98 -25.60
CA GLY A 369 -13.09 -20.97 -26.66
C GLY A 369 -12.44 -21.49 -27.95
N ILE A 370 -11.30 -22.17 -27.83
CA ILE A 370 -10.57 -22.74 -28.98
C ILE A 370 -11.38 -23.86 -29.64
N CYS A 371 -11.91 -24.79 -28.84
CA CYS A 371 -12.77 -25.87 -29.31
C CYS A 371 -14.02 -25.35 -30.03
N ARG A 372 -14.61 -24.27 -29.53
CA ARG A 372 -15.78 -23.61 -30.12
C ARG A 372 -15.44 -22.97 -31.46
N ALA A 373 -14.32 -22.24 -31.57
CA ALA A 373 -13.86 -21.68 -32.84
C ALA A 373 -13.59 -22.77 -33.89
N ALA A 374 -12.99 -23.89 -33.50
CA ALA A 374 -12.80 -25.04 -34.39
C ALA A 374 -14.13 -25.67 -34.81
N SER A 375 -15.11 -25.75 -33.90
CA SER A 375 -16.47 -26.20 -34.22
C SER A 375 -17.17 -25.30 -35.24
N PHE A 376 -16.96 -23.97 -35.18
CA PHE A 376 -17.49 -23.06 -36.19
C PHE A 376 -16.87 -23.25 -37.58
N LYS A 377 -15.58 -23.65 -37.64
CA LYS A 377 -14.87 -23.94 -38.89
C LYS A 377 -15.24 -25.29 -39.51
N ALA A 378 -15.71 -26.24 -38.71
CA ALA A 378 -16.07 -27.58 -39.18
C ALA A 378 -17.28 -27.56 -40.15
N GLU A 379 -17.22 -28.39 -41.20
CA GLU A 379 -18.29 -28.47 -42.20
C GLU A 379 -19.37 -29.50 -41.82
N THR A 380 -18.99 -30.57 -41.10
CA THR A 380 -19.91 -31.67 -40.77
C THR A 380 -20.50 -31.55 -39.36
N PRO A 381 -21.81 -31.85 -39.16
CA PRO A 381 -22.42 -31.84 -37.83
C PRO A 381 -21.72 -32.77 -36.83
N ARG A 382 -21.19 -33.90 -37.29
CA ARG A 382 -20.47 -34.87 -36.45
C ARG A 382 -19.15 -34.28 -35.92
N GLN A 383 -18.38 -33.58 -36.75
CA GLN A 383 -17.16 -32.88 -36.32
C GLN A 383 -17.49 -31.73 -35.36
N LYS A 384 -18.54 -30.93 -35.65
CA LYS A 384 -18.99 -29.84 -34.75
C LYS A 384 -19.26 -30.33 -33.33
N THR A 385 -20.03 -31.40 -33.20
CA THR A 385 -20.38 -32.01 -31.91
C THR A 385 -19.16 -32.62 -31.21
N LYS A 386 -18.24 -33.25 -31.97
CA LYS A 386 -16.99 -33.78 -31.40
C LYS A 386 -16.11 -32.66 -30.85
N LEU A 387 -15.87 -31.61 -31.64
CA LEU A 387 -14.96 -30.52 -31.27
C LEU A 387 -15.47 -29.74 -30.05
N ALA A 388 -16.79 -29.53 -29.96
CA ALA A 388 -17.42 -28.85 -28.82
C ALA A 388 -17.68 -29.75 -27.59
N SER A 389 -17.30 -31.04 -27.63
CA SER A 389 -17.58 -31.97 -26.55
C SER A 389 -16.73 -31.70 -25.30
N SER A 390 -17.25 -32.04 -24.12
CA SER A 390 -16.52 -31.97 -22.86
C SER A 390 -15.25 -32.82 -22.86
N SER A 391 -15.26 -33.96 -23.56
CA SER A 391 -14.09 -34.83 -23.70
C SER A 391 -12.95 -34.16 -24.47
N THR A 392 -13.28 -33.45 -25.56
CA THR A 392 -12.29 -32.75 -26.38
C THR A 392 -11.70 -31.58 -25.61
N ILE A 393 -12.55 -30.78 -24.95
CA ILE A 393 -12.13 -29.67 -24.09
C ILE A 393 -11.15 -30.13 -22.99
N ALA A 394 -11.48 -31.23 -22.31
CA ALA A 394 -10.62 -31.79 -21.27
C ALA A 394 -9.30 -32.34 -21.85
N SER A 395 -9.34 -32.92 -23.05
CA SER A 395 -8.14 -33.46 -23.71
C SER A 395 -7.18 -32.36 -24.15
N VAL A 396 -7.70 -31.22 -24.65
CA VAL A 396 -6.91 -30.04 -24.99
C VAL A 396 -6.12 -29.52 -23.78
N GLU A 397 -6.79 -29.32 -22.63
CA GLU A 397 -6.12 -28.91 -21.38
C GLU A 397 -5.05 -29.92 -20.95
N LYS A 398 -5.38 -31.22 -21.01
CA LYS A 398 -4.50 -32.30 -20.59
C LYS A 398 -3.26 -32.45 -21.47
N ILE A 399 -3.37 -32.16 -22.77
CA ILE A 399 -2.22 -32.13 -23.70
C ILE A 399 -1.42 -30.85 -23.46
N ALA A 400 -2.07 -29.68 -23.39
CA ALA A 400 -1.41 -28.39 -23.21
C ALA A 400 -0.54 -28.34 -21.95
N ARG A 401 -0.99 -28.90 -20.81
CA ARG A 401 -0.18 -28.94 -19.57
C ARG A 401 1.10 -29.78 -19.68
N SER A 402 1.24 -30.62 -20.70
CA SER A 402 2.45 -31.41 -20.96
C SER A 402 3.46 -30.71 -21.88
N ASP A 403 3.06 -29.60 -22.52
CA ASP A 403 3.93 -28.80 -23.37
C ASP A 403 5.00 -28.08 -22.53
N PRO A 404 6.29 -28.11 -22.92
CA PRO A 404 7.37 -27.41 -22.21
C PRO A 404 7.17 -25.90 -22.01
N LYS A 405 6.35 -25.23 -22.84
CA LYS A 405 5.99 -23.82 -22.63
C LYS A 405 5.09 -23.63 -21.41
N HIS A 406 4.27 -24.61 -21.08
CA HIS A 406 3.37 -24.56 -19.94
C HIS A 406 3.94 -25.27 -18.72
N ALA A 407 4.54 -26.44 -18.91
CA ALA A 407 5.03 -27.29 -17.83
C ALA A 407 6.10 -26.57 -17.00
N ALA A 408 5.89 -26.57 -15.67
CA ALA A 408 6.80 -26.03 -14.68
C ALA A 408 6.94 -27.01 -13.51
N THR A 409 8.12 -27.00 -12.91
CA THR A 409 8.41 -27.73 -11.67
C THR A 409 8.20 -26.81 -10.47
N ALA A 410 7.97 -27.40 -9.28
CA ALA A 410 7.69 -26.64 -8.07
C ALA A 410 8.90 -25.82 -7.57
N ASP A 411 10.12 -26.19 -7.95
CA ASP A 411 11.36 -25.57 -7.49
C ASP A 411 11.75 -24.33 -8.32
N GLU A 412 11.13 -24.13 -9.48
CA GLU A 412 11.33 -22.95 -10.31
C GLU A 412 10.57 -21.71 -9.77
N TRP A 413 9.63 -21.90 -8.86
CA TRP A 413 8.79 -20.84 -8.31
C TRP A 413 9.40 -20.24 -7.04
N ASP A 414 9.42 -18.90 -6.96
CA ASP A 414 10.01 -18.13 -5.85
C ASP A 414 11.47 -18.54 -5.51
N ALA A 415 12.23 -18.95 -6.54
CA ALA A 415 13.54 -19.58 -6.39
C ALA A 415 14.65 -18.62 -5.93
N ASP A 416 14.66 -17.36 -6.42
CA ASP A 416 15.70 -16.40 -6.03
C ASP A 416 15.42 -15.87 -4.61
N VAL A 417 16.25 -16.30 -3.66
CA VAL A 417 16.18 -15.87 -2.25
C VAL A 417 16.51 -14.39 -2.02
N TRP A 418 17.02 -13.69 -3.04
CA TRP A 418 17.36 -12.27 -2.97
C TRP A 418 16.42 -11.38 -3.79
N ALA A 419 15.50 -11.97 -4.55
CA ALA A 419 14.47 -11.20 -5.24
C ALA A 419 13.29 -10.97 -4.30
N LEU A 420 12.93 -9.70 -4.09
CA LEU A 420 11.75 -9.29 -3.35
C LEU A 420 10.75 -8.66 -4.31
N ASN A 421 9.63 -9.32 -4.55
CA ASN A 421 8.60 -8.79 -5.43
C ASN A 421 7.77 -7.74 -4.71
N THR A 422 7.57 -6.58 -5.35
CA THR A 422 6.77 -5.47 -4.82
C THR A 422 5.79 -4.97 -5.88
N PRO A 423 4.70 -4.27 -5.53
CA PRO A 423 3.74 -3.78 -6.51
C PRO A 423 4.39 -2.94 -7.63
N GLY A 424 5.37 -2.10 -7.30
CA GLY A 424 6.08 -1.25 -8.26
C GLY A 424 7.27 -1.89 -8.99
N GLY A 425 7.63 -3.14 -8.69
CA GLY A 425 8.74 -3.84 -9.33
C GLY A 425 9.41 -4.87 -8.43
N VAL A 426 10.42 -5.57 -8.96
CA VAL A 426 11.22 -6.52 -8.18
C VAL A 426 12.47 -5.81 -7.66
N VAL A 427 12.70 -5.88 -6.36
CA VAL A 427 13.92 -5.39 -5.71
C VAL A 427 14.96 -6.50 -5.68
N ASP A 428 16.16 -6.22 -6.18
CA ASP A 428 17.33 -7.08 -5.92
C ASP A 428 17.93 -6.70 -4.56
N LEU A 429 17.69 -7.52 -3.54
CA LEU A 429 18.12 -7.25 -2.16
C LEU A 429 19.65 -7.19 -2.01
N ARG A 430 20.44 -7.69 -2.98
CA ARG A 430 21.90 -7.54 -2.97
C ARG A 430 22.33 -6.10 -3.21
N THR A 431 21.57 -5.36 -4.00
CA THR A 431 21.91 -4.00 -4.44
C THR A 431 20.94 -2.93 -3.91
N GLY A 432 19.72 -3.33 -3.54
CA GLY A 432 18.61 -2.44 -3.20
C GLY A 432 17.92 -1.83 -4.42
N ASN A 433 18.31 -2.19 -5.64
CA ASN A 433 17.76 -1.59 -6.86
C ASN A 433 16.43 -2.22 -7.26
N LEU A 434 15.50 -1.36 -7.67
CA LEU A 434 14.21 -1.74 -8.23
C LEU A 434 14.32 -1.95 -9.74
N ARG A 435 13.74 -3.02 -10.25
CA ARG A 435 13.59 -3.30 -11.69
C ARG A 435 12.17 -3.69 -12.04
N ALA A 436 11.84 -3.62 -13.32
CA ALA A 436 10.55 -4.06 -13.83
C ALA A 436 10.30 -5.56 -13.60
N HIS A 437 9.02 -5.91 -13.52
CA HIS A 437 8.52 -7.28 -13.42
C HIS A 437 8.86 -8.09 -14.67
N ARG A 438 9.22 -9.36 -14.47
CA ARG A 438 9.46 -10.31 -15.55
C ARG A 438 8.77 -11.62 -15.27
N ARG A 439 8.14 -12.18 -16.30
CA ARG A 439 7.48 -13.50 -16.23
C ARG A 439 8.48 -14.58 -15.86
N GLU A 440 9.70 -14.47 -16.40
CA GLU A 440 10.81 -15.40 -16.19
C GLU A 440 11.25 -15.53 -14.73
N ASP A 441 10.97 -14.53 -13.88
CA ASP A 441 11.35 -14.58 -12.46
C ASP A 441 10.48 -15.56 -11.65
N ARG A 442 9.32 -15.99 -12.19
CA ARG A 442 8.42 -17.00 -11.60
C ARG A 442 8.09 -16.76 -10.13
N MET A 443 7.80 -15.51 -9.80
CA MET A 443 7.44 -15.09 -8.44
C MET A 443 5.93 -15.26 -8.25
N THR A 444 5.52 -15.98 -7.21
CA THR A 444 4.11 -16.14 -6.82
C THR A 444 3.72 -15.22 -5.67
N LYS A 445 4.73 -14.67 -4.97
CA LYS A 445 4.58 -13.82 -3.79
C LYS A 445 4.80 -12.35 -4.12
N VAL A 446 4.19 -11.45 -3.36
CA VAL A 446 4.41 -10.00 -3.43
C VAL A 446 4.23 -9.34 -2.05
N THR A 447 4.97 -8.25 -1.81
CA THR A 447 4.76 -7.35 -0.66
C THR A 447 3.52 -6.46 -0.87
N THR A 448 3.09 -5.76 0.18
CA THR A 448 2.03 -4.74 0.08
C THR A 448 2.57 -3.33 -0.19
N ALA A 449 3.88 -3.12 0.05
CA ALA A 449 4.56 -1.84 -0.11
C ALA A 449 5.54 -1.87 -1.30
N THR A 450 5.78 -0.71 -1.91
CA THR A 450 6.85 -0.48 -2.89
C THR A 450 7.87 0.47 -2.26
N PRO A 451 9.18 0.17 -2.28
CA PRO A 451 10.15 1.04 -1.61
C PRO A 451 10.18 2.44 -2.23
N ARG A 452 10.01 3.47 -1.40
CA ARG A 452 10.13 4.88 -1.78
C ARG A 452 10.93 5.63 -0.73
N GLY A 453 11.77 6.57 -1.18
CA GLY A 453 12.69 7.33 -0.31
C GLY A 453 14.02 6.63 -0.05
N ARG A 454 14.95 7.33 0.62
CA ARG A 454 16.20 6.78 1.19
C ARG A 454 16.40 7.28 2.62
N ASN A 455 17.15 6.55 3.43
CA ASN A 455 17.56 6.87 4.80
C ASN A 455 16.38 7.22 5.72
N GLY A 456 15.26 6.51 5.58
CA GLY A 456 14.04 6.77 6.35
C GLY A 456 13.22 7.99 5.89
N GLU A 457 13.55 8.58 4.74
CA GLU A 457 12.65 9.50 4.04
C GLU A 457 11.29 8.82 3.79
N GLY A 458 10.22 9.46 4.24
CA GLY A 458 8.85 8.94 4.07
C GLY A 458 8.37 8.01 5.18
N CYS A 459 9.15 7.79 6.25
CA CYS A 459 8.67 7.06 7.44
C CYS A 459 9.04 7.70 8.81
N PRO A 460 8.78 9.01 9.04
CA PRO A 460 9.12 9.67 10.30
C PRO A 460 8.41 9.06 11.52
N SER A 461 7.14 8.68 11.40
CA SER A 461 6.38 8.09 12.52
C SER A 461 6.90 6.71 12.87
N TRP A 462 7.36 5.94 11.87
CA TRP A 462 8.05 4.68 12.10
C TRP A 462 9.37 4.87 12.84
N LEU A 463 10.19 5.85 12.46
CA LEU A 463 11.45 6.12 13.15
C LEU A 463 11.24 6.58 14.59
N GLU A 464 10.23 7.41 14.85
CA GLU A 464 9.82 7.79 16.21
C GLU A 464 9.37 6.55 17.00
N PHE A 465 8.54 5.70 16.41
CA PHE A 465 8.11 4.44 17.02
C PHE A 465 9.30 3.53 17.36
N ILE A 466 10.29 3.38 16.46
CA ILE A 466 11.52 2.63 16.74
C ILE A 466 12.29 3.27 17.91
N GLY A 467 12.39 4.60 17.95
CA GLY A 467 13.00 5.33 19.07
C GLY A 467 12.28 5.07 20.40
N ASP A 468 10.96 5.10 20.41
CA ASP A 468 10.13 4.84 21.59
C ASP A 468 10.31 3.40 22.12
N ILE A 469 10.20 2.38 21.26
CA ILE A 469 10.32 0.97 21.71
C ILE A 469 11.73 0.59 22.16
N THR A 470 12.75 1.29 21.67
CA THR A 470 14.16 1.08 22.03
C THR A 470 14.62 1.97 23.19
N GLY A 471 13.78 2.92 23.64
CA GLY A 471 14.14 3.89 24.67
C GLY A 471 15.27 4.82 24.25
N GLY A 472 15.38 5.11 22.95
CA GLY A 472 16.46 5.90 22.37
C GLY A 472 17.78 5.16 22.20
N ASN A 473 17.83 3.84 22.45
CA ASN A 473 19.04 3.05 22.22
C ASN A 473 19.30 2.87 20.70
N THR A 474 20.26 3.63 20.19
CA THR A 474 20.62 3.65 18.75
C THR A 474 21.19 2.32 18.27
N ASP A 475 21.93 1.60 19.10
CA ASP A 475 22.52 0.31 18.72
C ASP A 475 21.44 -0.77 18.58
N LEU A 476 20.46 -0.74 19.48
CA LEU A 476 19.28 -1.61 19.40
C LEU A 476 18.42 -1.25 18.18
N ALA A 477 18.20 0.03 17.90
CA ALA A 477 17.46 0.48 16.72
C ALA A 477 18.14 0.04 15.41
N ALA A 478 19.46 0.21 15.30
CA ALA A 478 20.24 -0.25 14.14
C ALA A 478 20.21 -1.77 14.00
N TYR A 479 20.30 -2.50 15.12
CA TYR A 479 20.15 -3.95 15.13
C TYR A 479 18.77 -4.41 14.67
N LEU A 480 17.69 -3.76 15.13
CA LEU A 480 16.33 -4.05 14.66
C LEU A 480 16.20 -3.81 13.16
N GLN A 481 16.79 -2.73 12.63
CA GLN A 481 16.81 -2.48 11.19
C GLN A 481 17.51 -3.61 10.43
N ARG A 482 18.69 -4.05 10.88
CA ARG A 482 19.41 -5.19 10.29
C ARG A 482 18.61 -6.49 10.36
N MET A 483 17.98 -6.77 11.49
CA MET A 483 17.11 -7.94 11.68
C MET A 483 15.94 -7.92 10.69
N VAL A 484 15.25 -6.79 10.56
CA VAL A 484 14.13 -6.65 9.61
C VAL A 484 14.62 -6.78 8.16
N GLY A 485 15.77 -6.20 7.82
CA GLY A 485 16.37 -6.36 6.50
C GLY A 485 16.77 -7.79 6.17
N TYR A 486 17.32 -8.52 7.15
CA TYR A 486 17.54 -9.96 7.03
C TYR A 486 16.22 -10.72 6.82
N CYS A 487 15.14 -10.28 7.48
CA CYS A 487 13.79 -10.82 7.32
C CYS A 487 13.25 -10.77 5.88
N LEU A 488 13.67 -9.80 5.06
CA LEU A 488 13.25 -9.69 3.66
C LEU A 488 13.81 -10.82 2.76
N THR A 489 14.99 -11.35 3.08
CA THR A 489 15.70 -12.34 2.25
C THR A 489 15.20 -13.75 2.50
N GLY A 490 15.45 -14.70 1.59
CA GLY A 490 15.27 -16.13 1.85
C GLY A 490 16.44 -16.80 2.55
N VAL A 491 17.45 -16.04 2.97
CA VAL A 491 18.69 -16.57 3.54
C VAL A 491 18.48 -16.94 5.00
N THR A 492 19.03 -18.09 5.40
CA THR A 492 18.94 -18.63 6.77
C THR A 492 20.31 -18.80 7.44
N GLY A 493 21.37 -18.24 6.84
CA GLY A 493 22.77 -18.45 7.25
C GLY A 493 23.18 -17.92 8.63
N GLU A 494 22.36 -17.08 9.27
CA GLU A 494 22.59 -16.65 10.67
C GLU A 494 22.05 -17.67 11.70
N HIS A 495 21.23 -18.63 11.26
CA HIS A 495 20.52 -19.57 12.13
C HIS A 495 19.73 -18.91 13.26
N ALA A 496 19.16 -17.74 13.03
CA ALA A 496 18.56 -16.92 14.09
C ALA A 496 17.09 -17.29 14.39
N LEU A 497 16.75 -17.28 15.68
CA LEU A 497 15.43 -17.25 16.28
C LEU A 497 15.31 -15.98 17.11
N PHE A 498 14.41 -15.08 16.74
CA PHE A 498 14.24 -13.79 17.43
C PHE A 498 13.08 -13.88 18.41
N PHE A 499 13.34 -13.60 19.68
CA PHE A 499 12.32 -13.59 20.73
C PHE A 499 12.20 -12.19 21.33
N LEU A 500 11.11 -11.49 21.01
CA LEU A 500 10.78 -10.17 21.51
C LEU A 500 10.10 -10.33 22.88
N TYR A 501 10.77 -9.93 23.96
CA TYR A 501 10.23 -10.07 25.32
C TYR A 501 9.93 -8.72 25.96
N GLY A 502 8.85 -8.63 26.74
CA GLY A 502 8.49 -7.43 27.50
C GLY A 502 7.24 -7.64 28.34
N THR A 503 6.96 -6.74 29.28
CA THR A 503 5.88 -6.86 30.28
C THR A 503 4.48 -6.48 29.78
N GLY A 504 4.35 -6.14 28.49
CA GLY A 504 3.09 -5.74 27.87
C GLY A 504 3.02 -4.22 27.64
N ALA A 505 2.23 -3.80 26.64
CA ALA A 505 2.14 -2.40 26.21
C ALA A 505 3.49 -1.75 25.81
N ASN A 506 4.39 -2.55 25.21
CA ASN A 506 5.72 -2.10 24.75
C ASN A 506 5.83 -1.99 23.22
N GLY A 507 4.73 -2.10 22.46
CA GLY A 507 4.76 -2.02 20.99
C GLY A 507 5.15 -3.31 20.24
N LYS A 508 5.46 -4.43 20.93
CA LYS A 508 5.83 -5.72 20.31
C LYS A 508 4.87 -6.18 19.20
N SER A 509 3.57 -6.22 19.51
CA SER A 509 2.55 -6.69 18.56
C SER A 509 2.38 -5.72 17.39
N VAL A 510 2.47 -4.41 17.63
CA VAL A 510 2.41 -3.38 16.57
C VAL A 510 3.58 -3.55 15.61
N PHE A 511 4.80 -3.69 16.14
CA PHE A 511 6.01 -3.92 15.35
C PHE A 511 5.88 -5.16 14.45
N LEU A 512 5.46 -6.30 15.01
CA LEU A 512 5.26 -7.53 14.22
C LEU A 512 4.17 -7.39 13.17
N ASN A 513 3.03 -6.78 13.53
CA ASN A 513 1.89 -6.64 12.63
C ASN A 513 2.24 -5.74 11.44
N VAL A 514 2.89 -4.59 11.67
CA VAL A 514 3.32 -3.69 10.59
C VAL A 514 4.26 -4.43 9.63
N LEU A 515 5.26 -5.14 10.15
CA LEU A 515 6.19 -5.90 9.30
C LEU A 515 5.50 -7.03 8.54
N ALA A 516 4.64 -7.81 9.20
CA ALA A 516 3.90 -8.88 8.55
C ALA A 516 3.00 -8.34 7.42
N THR A 517 2.30 -7.24 7.66
CA THR A 517 1.48 -6.57 6.64
C THR A 517 2.34 -6.05 5.48
N ILE A 518 3.50 -5.44 5.73
CA ILE A 518 4.40 -4.96 4.67
C ILE A 518 4.90 -6.12 3.81
N LEU A 519 5.32 -7.22 4.43
CA LEU A 519 5.83 -8.40 3.73
C LEU A 519 4.75 -9.15 2.93
N GLY A 520 3.46 -8.93 3.18
CA GLY A 520 2.37 -9.51 2.39
C GLY A 520 2.47 -11.04 2.32
N ASP A 521 2.52 -11.62 1.11
CA ASP A 521 2.58 -13.08 0.91
C ASP A 521 3.88 -13.73 1.41
N TYR A 522 4.88 -12.91 1.74
CA TYR A 522 6.14 -13.36 2.34
C TYR A 522 6.05 -13.49 3.86
N ALA A 523 4.99 -13.01 4.51
CA ALA A 523 4.73 -13.23 5.92
C ALA A 523 3.76 -14.39 6.13
N ALA A 524 4.02 -15.20 7.16
CA ALA A 524 3.10 -16.23 7.61
C ALA A 524 3.01 -16.23 9.14
N ASN A 525 1.88 -16.68 9.67
CA ASN A 525 1.70 -16.88 11.11
C ASN A 525 1.75 -18.39 11.42
N ALA A 526 2.46 -18.74 12.49
CA ALA A 526 2.49 -20.10 13.01
C ALA A 526 2.01 -20.10 14.47
N PRO A 527 1.10 -21.00 14.86
CA PRO A 527 0.77 -21.22 16.27
C PRO A 527 2.04 -21.50 17.07
N MET A 528 2.18 -20.91 18.26
CA MET A 528 3.38 -21.12 19.08
C MET A 528 3.59 -22.59 19.44
N ASP A 529 2.46 -23.29 19.55
CA ASP A 529 2.36 -24.74 19.65
C ASP A 529 3.21 -25.52 18.62
N THR A 530 3.36 -25.01 17.40
CA THR A 530 4.19 -25.66 16.36
C THR A 530 5.65 -25.83 16.81
N PHE A 531 6.15 -24.92 17.67
CA PHE A 531 7.54 -24.86 18.15
C PHE A 531 7.74 -25.41 19.57
N MET A 532 6.66 -25.76 20.25
CA MET A 532 6.70 -26.28 21.62
C MET A 532 6.82 -27.80 21.67
N ASP A 533 7.38 -28.29 22.78
CA ASP A 533 7.32 -29.70 23.12
C ASP A 533 5.85 -30.11 23.37
N ALA A 534 5.46 -31.25 22.82
CA ALA A 534 4.07 -31.74 22.84
C ALA A 534 4.03 -33.20 23.27
N ARG A 535 2.96 -33.59 23.97
CA ARG A 535 2.70 -34.99 24.35
C ARG A 535 2.06 -35.73 23.18
N GLY A 536 2.83 -36.00 22.12
CA GLY A 536 2.40 -36.76 20.94
C GLY A 536 2.87 -36.16 19.61
N ASP A 537 2.78 -36.94 18.53
CA ASP A 537 3.11 -36.48 17.18
C ASP A 537 2.02 -35.53 16.66
N ARG A 538 2.38 -34.25 16.51
CA ARG A 538 1.52 -33.24 15.87
C ARG A 538 1.57 -33.37 14.36
N HIS A 539 0.43 -33.13 13.73
CA HIS A 539 0.35 -33.16 12.27
C HIS A 539 1.17 -32.02 11.65
N PRO A 540 2.03 -32.27 10.65
CA PRO A 540 2.95 -31.28 10.11
C PRO A 540 2.28 -30.30 9.11
N THR A 541 0.97 -30.07 9.22
CA THR A 541 0.24 -29.14 8.32
C THR A 541 0.73 -27.71 8.53
N ASP A 542 0.95 -27.32 9.79
CA ASP A 542 1.39 -25.96 10.13
C ASP A 542 2.71 -25.63 9.42
N LEU A 543 3.62 -26.60 9.34
CA LEU A 543 4.90 -26.47 8.65
C LEU A 543 4.75 -26.42 7.13
N ALA A 544 3.71 -27.04 6.56
CA ALA A 544 3.47 -26.99 5.12
C ALA A 544 3.09 -25.58 4.65
N GLY A 545 2.33 -24.84 5.47
CA GLY A 545 1.91 -23.47 5.19
C GLY A 545 3.04 -22.44 5.23
N LEU A 546 4.20 -22.76 5.82
CA LEU A 546 5.35 -21.85 5.93
C LEU A 546 6.26 -21.88 4.69
N ARG A 547 5.99 -22.74 3.71
CA ARG A 547 6.79 -22.85 2.48
C ARG A 547 6.81 -21.50 1.74
N GLY A 548 8.01 -21.02 1.44
CA GLY A 548 8.24 -19.78 0.70
C GLY A 548 8.01 -18.49 1.51
N ALA A 549 7.62 -18.58 2.78
CA ALA A 549 7.62 -17.41 3.67
C ALA A 549 9.06 -16.91 3.90
N ARG A 550 9.20 -15.61 4.19
CA ARG A 550 10.44 -14.95 4.62
C ARG A 550 10.39 -14.54 6.09
N LEU A 551 9.20 -14.23 6.60
CA LEU A 551 8.94 -13.92 7.99
C LEU A 551 7.86 -14.87 8.53
N VAL A 552 8.15 -15.56 9.62
CA VAL A 552 7.16 -16.35 10.36
C VAL A 552 7.00 -15.75 11.75
N SER A 553 5.82 -15.21 12.03
CA SER A 553 5.49 -14.61 13.32
C SER A 553 4.72 -15.59 14.21
N SER A 554 5.00 -15.57 15.51
CA SER A 554 4.21 -16.25 16.53
C SER A 554 4.04 -15.38 17.77
N ILE A 555 2.88 -15.48 18.43
CA ILE A 555 2.59 -14.72 19.67
C ILE A 555 2.37 -15.72 20.79
N GLU A 556 3.09 -15.53 21.90
CA GLU A 556 3.08 -16.42 23.06
C GLU A 556 2.33 -15.79 24.24
N THR A 557 1.41 -16.57 24.84
CA THR A 557 0.55 -16.14 25.95
C THR A 557 0.62 -17.05 27.19
N GLU A 558 1.21 -18.24 27.10
CA GLU A 558 1.19 -19.23 28.19
C GLU A 558 2.53 -19.33 28.94
N GLN A 559 2.48 -19.40 30.27
CA GLN A 559 3.67 -19.62 31.10
C GLN A 559 3.97 -21.12 31.24
N GLY A 560 5.25 -21.48 31.34
CA GLY A 560 5.68 -22.85 31.69
C GLY A 560 5.75 -23.84 30.52
N ARG A 561 5.58 -23.38 29.28
CA ARG A 561 5.84 -24.18 28.07
C ARG A 561 7.34 -24.35 27.82
N ARG A 562 7.70 -25.36 27.02
CA ARG A 562 9.08 -25.74 26.70
C ARG A 562 9.32 -25.74 25.20
N TRP A 563 10.48 -25.27 24.78
CA TRP A 563 10.90 -25.36 23.38
C TRP A 563 11.09 -26.80 22.92
N ASN A 564 10.66 -27.08 21.69
CA ASN A 564 11.11 -28.27 20.96
C ASN A 564 12.47 -27.97 20.30
N GLU A 565 13.55 -28.12 21.07
CA GLU A 565 14.92 -27.78 20.66
C GLU A 565 15.31 -28.44 19.32
N SER A 566 14.95 -29.70 19.11
CA SER A 566 15.27 -30.44 17.87
C SER A 566 14.57 -29.83 16.66
N LYS A 567 13.29 -29.49 16.78
CA LYS A 567 12.51 -28.88 15.70
C LYS A 567 12.98 -27.46 15.40
N VAL A 568 13.24 -26.66 16.44
CA VAL A 568 13.79 -25.30 16.28
C VAL A 568 15.14 -25.35 15.56
N LYS A 569 16.02 -26.27 15.94
CA LYS A 569 17.34 -26.46 15.29
C LYS A 569 17.20 -26.87 13.83
N SER A 570 16.27 -27.76 13.49
CA SER A 570 16.01 -28.16 12.10
C SER A 570 15.49 -26.99 11.25
N ILE A 571 14.53 -26.22 11.78
CA ILE A 571 13.89 -25.13 11.04
C ILE A 571 14.82 -23.92 10.86
N THR A 572 15.63 -23.60 11.87
CA THR A 572 16.60 -22.49 11.81
C THR A 572 17.94 -22.91 11.21
N GLY A 573 18.26 -24.20 11.22
CA GLY A 573 19.53 -24.77 10.78
C GLY A 573 19.73 -24.81 9.26
N GLY A 574 18.67 -24.55 8.49
CA GLY A 574 18.73 -24.64 7.03
C GLY A 574 18.69 -26.08 6.52
N ASP A 575 18.21 -27.05 7.34
CA ASP A 575 17.97 -28.41 6.91
C ASP A 575 16.64 -28.51 6.13
N LYS A 576 16.50 -29.53 5.27
CA LYS A 576 15.20 -29.83 4.64
C LYS A 576 14.16 -30.18 5.70
N VAL A 577 13.00 -29.55 5.62
CA VAL A 577 11.83 -29.83 6.45
C VAL A 577 10.83 -30.63 5.64
N SER A 578 10.38 -31.76 6.19
CA SER A 578 9.33 -32.57 5.61
C SER A 578 7.96 -32.17 6.17
N ALA A 579 7.00 -31.90 5.29
CA ALA A 579 5.65 -31.46 5.66
C ALA A 579 4.60 -32.03 4.70
N ARG A 580 3.32 -31.95 5.08
CA ARG A 580 2.20 -32.33 4.20
C ARG A 580 0.96 -31.50 4.48
N PHE A 581 0.20 -31.20 3.44
CA PHE A 581 -1.16 -30.68 3.60
C PHE A 581 -2.11 -31.80 4.02
N MET A 582 -3.27 -31.42 4.56
CA MET A 582 -4.27 -32.38 5.02
C MET A 582 -4.75 -33.24 3.84
N ARG A 583 -4.65 -34.57 3.97
CA ARG A 583 -5.00 -35.56 2.94
C ARG A 583 -4.15 -35.46 1.66
N GLN A 584 -2.93 -34.95 1.76
CA GLN A 584 -1.96 -34.92 0.66
C GLN A 584 -0.66 -35.65 1.04
N ASP A 585 0.17 -35.92 0.04
CA ASP A 585 1.47 -36.56 0.21
C ASP A 585 2.49 -35.64 0.89
N PHE A 586 3.52 -36.25 1.48
CA PHE A 586 4.65 -35.51 2.03
C PHE A 586 5.47 -34.86 0.92
N PHE A 587 5.96 -33.67 1.22
CA PHE A 587 6.94 -32.97 0.43
C PHE A 587 8.02 -32.37 1.33
N ASP A 588 9.20 -32.19 0.76
CA ASP A 588 10.32 -31.55 1.45
C ASP A 588 10.56 -30.16 0.88
N TYR A 589 10.94 -29.22 1.74
CA TYR A 589 11.38 -27.89 1.31
C TYR A 589 12.49 -27.36 2.21
N TRP A 590 13.26 -26.41 1.68
CA TRP A 590 14.26 -25.67 2.44
C TRP A 590 13.59 -24.47 3.12
N PRO A 591 13.68 -24.30 4.46
CA PRO A 591 13.18 -23.10 5.12
C PRO A 591 13.85 -21.85 4.57
N GLN A 592 13.05 -20.85 4.22
CA GLN A 592 13.50 -19.54 3.73
C GLN A 592 13.07 -18.40 4.66
N PHE A 593 12.51 -18.73 5.83
CA PHE A 593 11.95 -17.77 6.77
C PHE A 593 12.81 -17.61 8.02
N LYS A 594 12.64 -16.48 8.71
CA LYS A 594 13.12 -16.28 10.07
C LYS A 594 11.94 -16.28 11.03
N LEU A 595 12.16 -16.85 12.20
CA LEU A 595 11.17 -16.95 13.26
C LEU A 595 11.25 -15.73 14.17
N LEU A 596 10.15 -14.99 14.26
CA LEU A 596 9.96 -13.87 15.17
C LEU A 596 8.84 -14.21 16.15
N VAL A 597 9.19 -14.41 17.40
CA VAL A 597 8.23 -14.72 18.46
C VAL A 597 8.11 -13.52 19.39
N ALA A 598 6.89 -13.06 19.63
CA ALA A 598 6.63 -12.08 20.69
C ALA A 598 5.94 -12.75 21.87
N GLY A 599 6.45 -12.52 23.08
CA GLY A 599 5.86 -13.09 24.29
C GLY A 599 6.16 -12.29 25.54
N ASN A 600 5.37 -12.54 26.59
CA ASN A 600 5.62 -12.00 27.92
C ASN A 600 6.33 -13.02 28.83
N HIS A 601 6.18 -14.31 28.54
CA HIS A 601 6.80 -15.40 29.27
C HIS A 601 7.88 -16.05 28.42
N LYS A 602 9.08 -16.25 28.98
CA LYS A 602 10.18 -16.94 28.32
C LYS A 602 9.92 -18.44 28.42
N PRO A 603 9.85 -19.19 27.31
CA PRO A 603 9.69 -20.65 27.39
C PRO A 603 10.92 -21.28 28.04
N SER A 604 10.75 -22.40 28.73
CA SER A 604 11.88 -23.08 29.38
C SER A 604 12.69 -23.94 28.40
N ILE A 605 13.97 -24.14 28.69
CA ILE A 605 14.89 -24.98 27.88
C ILE A 605 15.33 -26.17 28.71
N ARG A 606 15.24 -27.38 28.13
CA ARG A 606 15.57 -28.59 28.86
C ARG A 606 17.06 -28.88 28.86
N ASN A 607 17.75 -28.60 27.76
CA ASN A 607 19.20 -28.68 27.69
C ASN A 607 19.77 -27.39 27.13
N VAL A 608 20.47 -26.65 27.96
CA VAL A 608 21.28 -25.53 27.50
C VAL A 608 22.49 -26.09 26.75
N ASP A 609 22.47 -26.00 25.42
CA ASP A 609 23.60 -26.28 24.55
C ASP A 609 24.01 -25.06 23.74
N GLU A 610 25.29 -25.00 23.33
CA GLU A 610 25.80 -23.87 22.53
C GLU A 610 25.04 -23.70 21.21
N ALA A 611 24.51 -24.79 20.68
CA ALA A 611 23.72 -24.78 19.47
C ALA A 611 22.45 -23.93 19.63
N MET A 612 21.69 -24.08 20.72
CA MET A 612 20.53 -23.23 20.99
C MET A 612 20.95 -21.81 21.37
N ARG A 613 22.01 -21.66 22.17
CA ARG A 613 22.54 -20.36 22.61
C ARG A 613 22.93 -19.44 21.46
N ARG A 614 23.57 -19.97 20.42
CA ARG A 614 23.98 -19.20 19.23
C ARG A 614 22.81 -18.80 18.32
N ARG A 615 21.66 -19.46 18.45
CA ARG A 615 20.49 -19.24 17.59
C ARG A 615 19.48 -18.29 18.20
N LEU A 616 19.33 -18.31 19.53
CA LEU A 616 18.32 -17.50 20.20
C LEU A 616 18.82 -16.06 20.42
N HIS A 617 18.08 -15.09 19.89
CA HIS A 617 18.29 -13.67 20.12
C HIS A 617 17.15 -13.12 20.97
N LEU A 618 17.42 -12.88 22.26
CA LEU A 618 16.43 -12.34 23.18
C LEU A 618 16.44 -10.80 23.10
N ILE A 619 15.40 -10.23 22.50
CA ILE A 619 15.32 -8.79 22.20
C ILE A 619 14.47 -8.08 23.26
N PRO A 620 15.08 -7.18 24.08
CA PRO A 620 14.38 -6.47 25.14
C PRO A 620 13.45 -5.39 24.60
N PHE A 621 12.15 -5.55 24.84
CA PHE A 621 11.13 -4.50 24.72
C PHE A 621 10.70 -4.08 26.13
N THR A 622 11.60 -3.40 26.85
CA THR A 622 11.43 -3.03 28.26
C THR A 622 10.74 -1.69 28.46
N VAL A 623 10.63 -0.86 27.43
CA VAL A 623 9.97 0.45 27.51
C VAL A 623 8.46 0.27 27.50
N THR A 624 7.80 0.61 28.61
CA THR A 624 6.34 0.54 28.72
C THR A 624 5.73 1.86 28.28
N VAL A 625 4.85 1.81 27.28
CA VAL A 625 4.16 3.00 26.77
C VAL A 625 3.09 3.43 27.79
N PRO A 626 3.16 4.69 28.29
CA PRO A 626 2.20 5.19 29.27
C PRO A 626 0.80 5.30 28.65
N PRO A 627 -0.29 5.09 29.43
CA PRO A 627 -1.66 5.04 28.91
C PRO A 627 -2.04 6.21 28.01
N GLU A 628 -1.55 7.41 28.31
CA GLU A 628 -1.86 8.66 27.62
C GLU A 628 -1.22 8.72 26.21
N ARG A 629 -0.13 7.99 25.99
CA ARG A 629 0.53 7.85 24.68
C ARG A 629 0.09 6.59 23.92
N ARG A 630 -0.84 5.79 24.47
CA ARG A 630 -1.33 4.58 23.79
C ARG A 630 -2.32 4.96 22.70
N ASP A 631 -1.95 4.66 21.47
CA ASP A 631 -2.81 4.85 20.32
C ASP A 631 -3.32 3.51 19.79
N GLY A 632 -4.64 3.31 19.86
CA GLY A 632 -5.30 2.09 19.37
C GLY A 632 -5.24 1.91 17.85
N ARG A 633 -4.96 2.98 17.10
CA ARG A 633 -4.84 2.98 15.63
C ARG A 633 -3.39 3.17 15.15
N LEU A 634 -2.41 2.97 16.04
CA LEU A 634 -0.99 3.17 15.70
C LEU A 634 -0.55 2.33 14.49
N THR A 635 -1.00 1.07 14.41
CA THR A 635 -0.69 0.20 13.27
C THR A 635 -1.15 0.81 11.94
N GLU A 636 -2.38 1.32 11.87
CA GLU A 636 -2.95 1.94 10.67
C GLU A 636 -2.16 3.19 10.28
N LYS A 637 -1.79 4.02 11.26
CA LYS A 637 -0.96 5.22 11.02
C LYS A 637 0.42 4.88 10.47
N LEU A 638 1.08 3.87 11.03
CA LEU A 638 2.40 3.42 10.57
C LEU A 638 2.31 2.81 9.16
N LEU A 639 1.22 2.12 8.82
CA LEU A 639 1.02 1.55 7.49
C LEU A 639 0.85 2.60 6.39
N LYS A 640 0.45 3.83 6.71
CA LYS A 640 0.51 4.96 5.75
C LYS A 640 1.93 5.25 5.27
N GLU A 641 2.94 4.94 6.09
CA GLU A 641 4.36 5.09 5.79
C GLU A 641 4.99 3.80 5.22
N ARG A 642 4.20 2.78 4.88
CA ARG A 642 4.72 1.44 4.53
C ARG A 642 5.78 1.41 3.44
N ASP A 643 5.67 2.28 2.45
CA ASP A 643 6.61 2.39 1.32
C ASP A 643 7.99 2.88 1.82
N GLY A 644 7.99 3.83 2.76
CA GLY A 644 9.20 4.31 3.43
C GLY A 644 9.76 3.28 4.41
N ILE A 645 8.89 2.57 5.15
CA ILE A 645 9.30 1.48 6.05
C ILE A 645 9.97 0.34 5.27
N LEU A 646 9.47 0.01 4.08
CA LEU A 646 10.10 -1.00 3.22
C LEU A 646 11.47 -0.53 2.71
N ALA A 647 11.62 0.74 2.33
CA ALA A 647 12.92 1.30 1.96
C ALA A 647 13.90 1.24 3.14
N TRP A 648 13.46 1.63 4.33
CA TRP A 648 14.22 1.51 5.59
C TRP A 648 14.64 0.06 5.88
N ALA A 649 13.77 -0.91 5.63
CA ALA A 649 14.06 -2.33 5.79
C ALA A 649 15.10 -2.84 4.76
N ILE A 650 15.02 -2.39 3.50
CA ILE A 650 16.01 -2.73 2.47
C ILE A 650 17.39 -2.17 2.83
N GLU A 651 17.47 -0.97 3.37
CA GLU A 651 18.72 -0.41 3.88
C GLU A 651 19.29 -1.23 5.04
N GLY A 652 18.41 -1.73 5.92
CA GLY A 652 18.75 -2.73 6.92
C GLY A 652 19.35 -4.00 6.32
N CYS A 653 18.83 -4.44 5.18
CA CYS A 653 19.33 -5.63 4.48
C CYS A 653 20.75 -5.39 3.95
N LEU A 654 20.98 -4.21 3.34
CA LEU A 654 22.31 -3.82 2.85
C LEU A 654 23.30 -3.63 4.01
N ALA A 655 22.85 -3.11 5.15
CA ALA A 655 23.66 -2.98 6.35
C ALA A 655 24.02 -4.35 6.92
N TRP A 656 23.06 -5.27 7.04
CA TRP A 656 23.27 -6.65 7.48
C TRP A 656 24.29 -7.38 6.58
N GLN A 657 24.21 -7.21 5.26
CA GLN A 657 25.19 -7.81 4.34
C GLN A 657 26.64 -7.37 4.61
N ARG A 658 26.85 -6.14 5.09
CA ARG A 658 28.18 -5.61 5.38
C ARG A 658 28.72 -6.05 6.75
N GLN A 659 27.87 -6.08 7.78
CA GLN A 659 28.31 -6.23 9.18
C GLN A 659 27.67 -7.41 9.92
N ARG A 660 26.93 -8.28 9.23
CA ARG A 660 26.11 -9.35 9.83
C ARG A 660 25.06 -8.77 10.79
N LEU A 661 24.48 -9.60 11.65
CA LEU A 661 23.48 -9.14 12.62
C LEU A 661 24.11 -8.24 13.70
N ASP A 662 25.30 -8.59 14.19
CA ASP A 662 26.06 -7.87 15.21
C ASP A 662 25.16 -7.42 16.39
N PRO A 663 24.72 -8.37 17.25
CA PRO A 663 23.77 -8.07 18.32
C PRO A 663 24.40 -7.12 19.36
N PRO A 664 23.66 -6.09 19.80
CA PRO A 664 24.16 -5.13 20.78
C PRO A 664 24.25 -5.76 22.17
N ALA A 665 25.01 -5.11 23.07
CA ALA A 665 25.26 -5.60 24.43
C ALA A 665 23.97 -5.92 25.21
N CYS A 666 22.88 -5.17 25.01
CA CYS A 666 21.60 -5.43 25.68
C CYS A 666 20.94 -6.75 25.22
N VAL A 667 21.08 -7.13 23.95
CA VAL A 667 20.56 -8.40 23.41
C VAL A 667 21.45 -9.56 23.86
N LEU A 668 22.76 -9.37 23.83
CA LEU A 668 23.73 -10.38 24.31
C LEU A 668 23.50 -10.68 25.80
N SER A 669 23.45 -9.64 26.63
CA SER A 669 23.25 -9.77 28.08
C SER A 669 21.90 -10.41 28.40
N ALA A 670 20.81 -9.96 27.77
CA ALA A 670 19.48 -10.54 28.00
C ALA A 670 19.42 -12.03 27.60
N THR A 671 20.09 -12.40 26.51
CA THR A 671 20.19 -13.79 26.06
C THR A 671 21.01 -14.62 27.04
N GLU A 672 22.15 -14.11 27.50
CA GLU A 672 23.02 -14.78 28.48
C GLU A 672 22.31 -15.00 29.81
N GLU A 673 21.69 -13.97 30.38
CA GLU A 673 20.90 -14.03 31.62
C GLU A 673 19.80 -15.10 31.54
N TYR A 674 19.12 -15.20 30.39
CA TYR A 674 18.10 -16.22 30.19
C TYR A 674 18.68 -17.64 30.22
N PHE A 675 19.81 -17.89 29.56
CA PHE A 675 20.43 -19.20 29.60
C PHE A 675 21.08 -19.54 30.94
N GLU A 676 21.57 -18.56 31.69
CA GLU A 676 22.08 -18.74 33.06
C GLU A 676 20.95 -19.11 34.03
N ALA A 677 19.80 -18.44 33.92
CA ALA A 677 18.61 -18.77 34.71
C ALA A 677 18.12 -20.20 34.46
N GLU A 678 18.22 -20.68 33.22
CA GLU A 678 17.83 -22.04 32.82
C GLU A 678 18.94 -23.09 33.05
N ASP A 679 20.17 -22.69 33.43
CA ASP A 679 21.27 -23.63 33.69
C ASP A 679 21.27 -24.16 35.14
N ALA A 680 20.23 -24.93 35.46
CA ALA A 680 20.09 -25.59 36.77
C ALA A 680 21.33 -26.42 37.15
N LEU A 681 21.97 -27.09 36.19
CA LEU A 681 23.17 -27.90 36.46
C LEU A 681 24.38 -27.02 36.78
N GLY A 682 24.52 -25.86 36.11
CA GLY A 682 25.53 -24.85 36.43
C GLY A 682 25.37 -24.30 37.85
N GLN A 683 24.15 -23.92 38.23
CA GLN A 683 23.83 -23.43 39.58
C GLN A 683 24.17 -24.47 40.65
N TRP A 684 23.80 -25.74 40.42
CA TRP A 684 24.18 -26.83 41.33
C TRP A 684 25.71 -26.97 41.45
N ILE A 685 26.47 -26.91 40.34
CA ILE A 685 27.94 -27.00 40.39
C ILE A 685 28.52 -25.84 41.22
N GLU A 686 28.02 -24.63 41.04
CA GLU A 686 28.50 -23.45 41.78
C GLU A 686 28.22 -23.57 43.29
N GLU A 687 26.98 -23.94 43.64
CA GLU A 687 26.51 -24.02 45.02
C GLU A 687 27.06 -25.25 45.78
N ARG A 688 27.17 -26.39 45.10
CA ARG A 688 27.40 -27.70 45.74
C ARG A 688 28.75 -28.32 45.43
N CYS A 689 29.46 -27.82 44.42
CA CYS A 689 30.74 -28.40 44.00
C CYS A 689 31.93 -27.42 44.17
N LEU A 690 33.12 -28.01 44.24
CA LEU A 690 34.42 -27.37 44.13
C LEU A 690 35.00 -27.72 42.76
N VAL A 691 35.33 -26.71 41.96
CA VAL A 691 35.86 -26.89 40.59
C VAL A 691 37.36 -26.62 40.60
N GLY A 692 38.14 -27.54 40.04
CA GLY A 692 39.60 -27.44 40.01
C GLY A 692 40.28 -28.71 39.52
N ARG A 693 41.40 -28.58 38.79
CA ARG A 693 42.09 -29.71 38.10
C ARG A 693 42.49 -30.86 39.03
N ALA A 694 42.67 -30.60 40.33
CA ALA A 694 43.05 -31.60 41.32
C ALA A 694 41.86 -32.37 41.92
N HIS A 695 40.63 -31.90 41.73
CA HIS A 695 39.43 -32.49 42.32
C HIS A 695 38.96 -33.71 41.52
N ARG A 696 38.53 -34.74 42.25
CA ARG A 696 37.97 -35.97 41.70
C ARG A 696 36.84 -36.47 42.59
N GLU A 697 35.74 -36.90 41.99
CA GLU A 697 34.56 -37.35 42.74
C GLU A 697 33.83 -38.47 42.00
N GLY A 698 33.13 -39.31 42.75
CA GLY A 698 32.37 -40.42 42.18
C GLY A 698 31.13 -39.95 41.44
N VAL A 699 30.88 -40.47 40.23
CA VAL A 699 29.68 -40.14 39.44
C VAL A 699 28.40 -40.42 40.23
N SER A 700 28.38 -41.51 41.01
CA SER A 700 27.23 -41.87 41.85
C SER A 700 26.99 -40.85 42.98
N GLY A 701 28.05 -40.30 43.57
CA GLY A 701 27.93 -39.29 44.63
C GLY A 701 27.46 -37.96 44.08
N LEU A 702 28.07 -37.51 42.98
CA LEU A 702 27.66 -36.31 42.25
C LEU A 702 26.19 -36.38 41.80
N PHE A 703 25.77 -37.51 41.21
CA PHE A 703 24.39 -37.67 40.74
C PHE A 703 23.38 -37.72 41.90
N ALA A 704 23.75 -38.31 43.04
CA ALA A 704 22.88 -38.34 44.22
C ALA A 704 22.66 -36.93 44.79
N ASP A 705 23.71 -36.12 44.89
CA ASP A 705 23.60 -34.73 45.35
C ASP A 705 22.85 -33.86 44.33
N TRP A 706 23.14 -34.01 43.04
CA TRP A 706 22.37 -33.38 41.95
C TRP A 706 20.89 -33.69 42.06
N ARG A 707 20.54 -34.96 42.25
CA ARG A 707 19.15 -35.39 42.40
C ARG A 707 18.49 -34.74 43.62
N GLU A 708 19.18 -34.72 44.77
CA GLU A 708 18.67 -34.07 45.99
C GLU A 708 18.42 -32.57 45.77
N TRP A 709 19.36 -31.88 45.14
CA TRP A 709 19.26 -30.45 44.85
C TRP A 709 18.16 -30.15 43.83
N ALA A 710 18.13 -30.90 42.71
CA ALA A 710 17.16 -30.70 41.63
C ALA A 710 15.73 -31.00 42.10
N GLU A 711 15.50 -32.05 42.90
CA GLU A 711 14.18 -32.35 43.46
C GLU A 711 13.68 -31.21 44.39
N ARG A 712 14.58 -30.58 45.16
CA ARG A 712 14.23 -29.42 46.00
C ARG A 712 13.95 -28.15 45.20
N ALA A 713 14.68 -27.95 44.11
CA ALA A 713 14.50 -26.82 43.20
C ALA A 713 13.29 -26.99 42.25
N GLY A 714 12.67 -28.18 42.21
CA GLY A 714 11.60 -28.49 41.26
C GLY A 714 12.11 -28.80 39.84
N GLU A 715 13.40 -29.05 39.70
CA GLU A 715 14.11 -29.25 38.44
C GLU A 715 14.09 -30.71 37.95
N TYR A 716 14.28 -30.89 36.64
CA TYR A 716 14.25 -32.22 36.04
C TYR A 716 15.57 -32.99 36.23
N VAL A 717 15.55 -34.05 37.05
CA VAL A 717 16.74 -34.85 37.43
C VAL A 717 17.36 -35.65 36.27
N GLY A 718 16.55 -36.26 35.40
CA GLY A 718 17.01 -37.14 34.32
C GLY A 718 17.62 -38.48 34.79
N SER A 719 18.48 -39.09 33.95
CA SER A 719 19.16 -40.37 34.25
C SER A 719 20.66 -40.18 34.50
N VAL A 720 21.30 -41.11 35.24
CA VAL A 720 22.75 -41.08 35.53
C VAL A 720 23.60 -40.98 34.25
N LYS A 721 23.19 -41.68 33.19
CA LYS A 721 23.87 -41.64 31.88
C LYS A 721 23.85 -40.24 31.30
N ARG A 722 22.68 -39.60 31.26
CA ARG A 722 22.49 -38.24 30.76
C ARG A 722 23.23 -37.21 31.60
N PHE A 723 23.20 -37.34 32.93
CA PHE A 723 23.98 -36.49 33.83
C PHE A 723 25.48 -36.57 33.51
N SER A 724 26.00 -37.79 33.32
CA SER A 724 27.42 -37.99 32.97
C SER A 724 27.79 -37.38 31.61
N GLU A 725 26.86 -37.36 30.65
CA GLU A 725 27.04 -36.71 29.35
C GLU A 725 27.05 -35.18 29.49
N LEU A 726 26.11 -34.60 30.27
CA LEU A 726 26.04 -33.16 30.52
C LEU A 726 27.28 -32.62 31.26
N MET A 727 27.82 -33.39 32.21
CA MET A 727 29.09 -33.06 32.89
C MET A 727 30.27 -33.12 31.91
N ALA A 728 30.30 -34.10 31.01
CA ALA A 728 31.35 -34.19 29.99
C ALA A 728 31.31 -33.02 29.00
N THR A 729 30.13 -32.55 28.59
CA THR A 729 29.96 -31.34 27.75
C THR A 729 30.52 -30.09 28.42
N ARG A 730 30.52 -30.04 29.75
CA ARG A 730 31.14 -28.97 30.56
C ARG A 730 32.64 -29.19 30.83
N LYS A 731 33.30 -30.05 30.04
CA LYS A 731 34.74 -30.35 30.09
C LYS A 731 35.21 -31.07 31.35
N PHE A 732 34.32 -31.74 32.08
CA PHE A 732 34.72 -32.67 33.15
C PHE A 732 35.04 -34.04 32.56
N GLU A 733 36.30 -34.49 32.68
CA GLU A 733 36.75 -35.74 32.08
C GLU A 733 36.43 -36.95 32.96
N LYS A 734 36.03 -38.05 32.31
CA LYS A 734 35.76 -39.33 32.97
C LYS A 734 37.07 -39.95 33.47
N CYS A 735 37.11 -40.36 34.73
CA CYS A 735 38.26 -41.04 35.32
C CYS A 735 37.84 -42.31 36.08
N ARG A 736 38.84 -43.08 36.53
CA ARG A 736 38.67 -44.14 37.54
C ARG A 736 39.19 -43.63 38.87
N LEU A 737 38.40 -43.82 39.92
CA LEU A 737 38.82 -43.54 41.29
C LEU A 737 39.71 -44.67 41.80
N ALA A 738 40.45 -44.43 42.89
CA ALA A 738 41.30 -45.44 43.54
C ALA A 738 40.53 -46.70 43.97
N SER A 739 39.21 -46.58 44.19
CA SER A 739 38.29 -47.69 44.49
C SER A 739 37.83 -48.49 43.25
N GLY A 740 38.29 -48.16 42.04
CA GLY A 740 37.84 -48.76 40.77
C GLY A 740 36.51 -48.23 40.23
N ALA A 741 35.80 -47.41 41.02
CA ALA A 741 34.54 -46.77 40.63
C ALA A 741 34.71 -45.71 39.52
N ARG A 742 33.64 -45.44 38.77
CA ARG A 742 33.60 -44.37 37.75
C ARG A 742 33.52 -43.01 38.44
N GLY A 743 34.43 -42.10 38.08
CA GLY A 743 34.50 -40.74 38.62
C GLY A 743 34.62 -39.68 37.52
N LEU A 744 34.56 -38.43 37.94
CA LEU A 744 34.86 -37.25 37.11
C LEU A 744 36.05 -36.51 37.73
N THR A 745 36.90 -35.95 36.86
CA THR A 745 38.01 -35.05 37.25
C THR A 745 37.61 -33.61 37.00
N GLY A 746 38.19 -32.69 37.78
CA GLY A 746 37.90 -31.26 37.69
C GLY A 746 36.81 -30.79 38.64
N VAL A 747 36.14 -31.71 39.37
CA VAL A 747 35.00 -31.42 40.24
C VAL A 747 34.97 -32.32 41.47
N ALA A 748 34.61 -31.78 42.62
CA ALA A 748 34.28 -32.53 43.84
C ALA A 748 33.12 -31.90 44.61
N LEU A 749 32.44 -32.66 45.47
CA LEU A 749 31.37 -32.09 46.30
C LEU A 749 31.96 -31.23 47.42
N ARG A 750 31.29 -30.11 47.74
CA ARG A 750 31.58 -29.34 48.95
C ARG A 750 31.23 -30.18 50.17
N ALA A 751 32.04 -30.09 51.22
CA ALA A 751 31.74 -30.76 52.49
C ALA A 751 30.38 -30.26 53.02
N LYS A 752 29.44 -31.17 53.28
CA LYS A 752 28.18 -30.81 53.95
C LYS A 752 28.54 -30.23 55.33
N PRO A 753 27.98 -29.08 55.75
CA PRO A 753 28.19 -28.58 57.10
C PRO A 753 27.73 -29.66 58.09
N PHE A 754 28.63 -30.12 58.95
CA PHE A 754 28.31 -31.10 59.98
C PHE A 754 27.15 -30.56 60.81
N GLY A 755 25.99 -31.24 60.77
CA GLY A 755 24.89 -30.99 61.69
C GLY A 755 25.39 -31.15 63.12
N GLN A 756 24.99 -30.23 64.00
CA GLN A 756 25.29 -30.29 65.43
C GLN A 756 25.00 -31.70 65.99
N PRO A 757 25.89 -32.27 66.83
CA PRO A 757 25.58 -33.51 67.51
C PRO A 757 24.38 -33.27 68.43
N TYR A 758 23.31 -34.04 68.25
CA TYR A 758 22.22 -34.09 69.23
C TYR A 758 22.81 -34.44 70.62
N PRO A 759 22.44 -33.71 71.69
CA PRO A 759 22.88 -34.07 73.03
C PRO A 759 22.17 -35.34 73.47
N TYR A 760 22.99 -36.27 73.94
CA TYR A 760 22.72 -37.41 74.82
C TYR A 760 21.37 -37.39 75.56
N ARG A 761 20.68 -38.55 75.56
CA ARG A 761 19.87 -38.99 76.70
C ARG A 761 20.52 -40.25 77.26
N ASP A 762 21.18 -40.10 78.42
CA ASP A 762 21.29 -41.18 79.39
C ASP A 762 19.98 -41.25 80.18
N ASP A 763 19.64 -42.50 80.52
CA ASP A 763 18.56 -43.00 81.39
C ASP A 763 17.11 -43.01 80.85
#